data_AF-A0A924QYQ0-F1
#
_entry.id   AF-A0A924QYQ0-F1
#
_cell.length_a   1.000
_cell.length_b   1.000
_cell.length_c   1.000
_cell.angle_alpha   90.00
_cell.angle_beta   90.00
_cell.angle_gamma   90.00
#
_symmetry.space_group_name_H-M   'P 1'
#
loop_
_entity.id
_entity.type
_entity.pdbx_description
1 polymer ?
#
loop_
_entity_poly.entity_id
_entity_poly.type
_entity_poly.pdbx_seq_one_letter_code
_entity_poly.pdbx_strand_id
1 'polypeptide(L)'
;MSLGAILLGAALISAALAAPLPASASTTTIELGTAAGYSAFAGASVVNTGPSALSGNVGVSPGVSVTGFPPGTLTGTIHRADVAASAAHNDLVSAYADAVSRPLSAVIAGDLAGRTLTAGVYRSAAALSISTNLTLDGGSDPDSVFIFQVDAALGTAAASRIILTNGAQASRVFWQVAGATSLGAMSSFSGTVLGLEAVTVGASAGVIGRVFSVNGALSLSSNPINPEGPLQLGTAFDYSVLAATAVVNSGASTLNASVGVSPGTSVTGFPPGIIDGALHIADAQAAQAQTDLRTAYGEAAARPASRGLAPSPGGLTLIAGVHRSGGSVDIRSNLVLDGQGNPNSIFILQVRGDLVTGAASRIQLVNGTKPNRVFWQVTGSTTLGAASAFSGTILGSGAIVVRSGVRFTGRALSMTGSVTLTDASFTSLSPLRLRTASAFSVLGGSTVNNVGPTTVNLDVGVSPGTVITGFPPGTTSGTMHAGDAVAAQAHADAVGAYEEAASLDASATIAGDLGGLTLRSGVYASAAAVSVSTTLILDGQNDPNGVWIFKVNAALGTAASSRIRLINGADLSRVFWQVTGAVSLGAASEFSGTVLSPATITVGTNMQLDGRVISLDGAVSLSTNTVASPPEEPGTLTATANGATLGSVVLDGVTTQFATGQSTGWSVSDERGSGARWTLTLSATVPTSAAGTADTIPRQLPVGSLAISTGPITAMSGTDSAVGLTPSTLQLTDEPQTLLSSPGAHRGTYTFDPAFTLTVPPGAYRSNFVGSIDGSPLNPYVAVITVTVF
;
A
#
# COMPACT_ATOMS: atom_id res chain seq x y z
N MET A 1 21.66 75.11 -47.92
CA MET A 1 21.68 75.27 -46.45
C MET A 1 20.73 74.22 -45.86
N SER A 2 21.28 73.36 -44.99
CA SER A 2 20.60 72.54 -43.98
C SER A 2 19.45 71.61 -44.39
N LEU A 3 19.77 70.34 -44.70
CA LEU A 3 18.91 69.20 -44.37
C LEU A 3 19.73 68.25 -43.48
N GLY A 4 19.27 68.02 -42.25
CA GLY A 4 19.95 67.23 -41.22
C GLY A 4 19.85 65.73 -41.48
N ALA A 5 20.99 65.05 -41.43
CA ALA A 5 21.08 63.59 -41.44
C ALA A 5 21.28 63.09 -40.01
N ILE A 6 20.32 62.27 -39.56
CA ILE A 6 20.32 61.54 -38.29
C ILE A 6 21.38 60.44 -38.37
N LEU A 7 22.39 60.50 -37.50
CA LEU A 7 23.38 59.44 -37.32
C LEU A 7 22.83 58.43 -36.28
N LEU A 8 22.33 57.29 -36.76
CA LEU A 8 21.98 56.13 -35.93
C LEU A 8 23.26 55.33 -35.65
N GLY A 9 23.64 55.17 -34.38
CA GLY A 9 24.77 54.36 -33.96
C GLY A 9 24.55 52.88 -34.25
N ALA A 10 25.39 52.30 -35.12
CA ALA A 10 25.46 50.86 -35.33
C ALA A 10 26.27 50.21 -34.20
N ALA A 11 25.59 49.47 -33.32
CA ALA A 11 26.25 48.57 -32.37
C ALA A 11 26.76 47.33 -33.12
N LEU A 12 28.09 47.18 -33.19
CA LEU A 12 28.78 45.97 -33.63
C LEU A 12 28.48 44.83 -32.64
N ILE A 13 27.55 43.94 -33.00
CA ILE A 13 27.39 42.64 -32.32
C ILE A 13 28.50 41.72 -32.84
N SER A 14 29.52 41.49 -32.01
CA SER A 14 30.48 40.42 -32.24
C SER A 14 29.78 39.07 -32.10
N ALA A 15 29.58 38.37 -33.22
CA ALA A 15 29.17 36.98 -33.20
C ALA A 15 30.33 36.12 -32.68
N ALA A 16 30.29 35.81 -31.38
CA ALA A 16 31.10 34.73 -30.82
C ALA A 16 30.59 33.41 -31.43
N LEU A 17 31.40 32.81 -32.30
CA LEU A 17 31.21 31.45 -32.76
C LEU A 17 31.27 30.53 -31.53
N ALA A 18 30.12 30.13 -31.00
CA ALA A 18 30.05 29.08 -30.01
C ALA A 18 30.50 27.78 -30.69
N ALA A 19 31.65 27.25 -30.27
CA ALA A 19 32.04 25.90 -30.62
C ALA A 19 30.90 24.95 -30.20
N PRO A 20 30.51 23.96 -31.02
CA PRO A 20 29.52 22.99 -30.61
C PRO A 20 30.02 22.31 -29.33
N LEU A 21 29.24 22.42 -28.25
CA LEU A 21 29.43 21.61 -27.05
C LEU A 21 29.43 20.14 -27.51
N PRO A 22 30.37 19.29 -27.05
CA PRO A 22 30.32 17.89 -27.35
C PRO A 22 28.97 17.35 -26.88
N ALA A 23 28.19 16.80 -27.81
CA ALA A 23 27.00 16.02 -27.49
C ALA A 23 27.45 14.90 -26.55
N SER A 24 27.06 14.99 -25.27
CA SER A 24 27.32 13.91 -24.32
C SER A 24 26.48 12.72 -24.74
N ALA A 25 27.12 11.66 -25.22
CA ALA A 25 26.45 10.39 -25.47
C ALA A 25 25.83 9.91 -24.14
N SER A 26 24.54 9.56 -24.17
CA SER A 26 23.85 9.04 -22.99
C SER A 26 24.57 7.78 -22.48
N THR A 27 24.94 7.78 -21.20
CA THR A 27 25.63 6.65 -20.57
C THR A 27 24.64 5.50 -20.42
N THR A 28 24.94 4.34 -21.02
CA THR A 28 24.08 3.15 -20.92
C THR A 28 24.21 2.50 -19.55
N THR A 29 23.14 1.85 -19.10
CA THR A 29 23.11 1.10 -17.83
C THR A 29 24.07 -0.08 -17.84
N ILE A 30 24.33 -0.67 -16.67
CA ILE A 30 25.04 -1.95 -16.53
C ILE A 30 24.02 -3.08 -16.54
N GLU A 31 24.20 -4.05 -17.45
CA GLU A 31 23.37 -5.24 -17.53
C GLU A 31 23.80 -6.26 -16.47
N LEU A 32 22.89 -6.57 -15.53
CA LEU A 32 23.15 -7.52 -14.43
C LEU A 32 22.81 -8.97 -14.81
N GLY A 33 22.21 -9.21 -15.98
CA GLY A 33 21.77 -10.54 -16.40
C GLY A 33 20.90 -11.23 -15.34
N THR A 34 21.18 -12.50 -15.07
CA THR A 34 20.50 -13.31 -14.05
C THR A 34 20.79 -12.86 -12.62
N ALA A 35 21.87 -12.10 -12.37
CA ALA A 35 22.14 -11.50 -11.06
C ALA A 35 21.09 -10.45 -10.67
N ALA A 36 20.34 -9.89 -11.63
CA ALA A 36 19.29 -8.90 -11.37
C ALA A 36 18.20 -9.39 -10.39
N GLY A 37 17.98 -10.72 -10.30
CA GLY A 37 16.99 -11.32 -9.40
C GLY A 37 17.43 -11.45 -7.93
N TYR A 38 18.67 -11.10 -7.60
CA TYR A 38 19.23 -11.24 -6.25
C TYR A 38 19.24 -9.91 -5.49
N SER A 39 18.89 -9.94 -4.21
CA SER A 39 19.12 -8.83 -3.25
C SER A 39 20.55 -8.85 -2.71
N ALA A 40 21.06 -10.05 -2.48
CA ALA A 40 22.35 -10.32 -1.87
C ALA A 40 23.03 -11.48 -2.60
N PHE A 41 24.28 -11.30 -2.99
CA PHE A 41 25.07 -12.33 -3.66
C PHE A 41 26.53 -12.26 -3.22
N ALA A 42 27.18 -13.40 -2.97
CA ALA A 42 28.58 -13.44 -2.58
C ALA A 42 29.36 -14.56 -3.28
N GLY A 43 30.65 -14.30 -3.55
CA GLY A 43 31.60 -15.30 -4.02
C GLY A 43 31.89 -16.40 -3.00
N ALA A 44 32.08 -16.00 -1.73
CA ALA A 44 32.56 -16.89 -0.67
C ALA A 44 31.45 -17.37 0.29
N SER A 45 30.73 -16.44 0.92
CA SER A 45 29.67 -16.76 1.90
C SER A 45 28.75 -15.57 2.15
N VAL A 46 27.49 -15.84 2.50
CA VAL A 46 26.55 -14.84 3.04
C VAL A 46 26.24 -15.17 4.50
N VAL A 47 26.48 -14.21 5.39
CA VAL A 47 26.19 -14.35 6.83
C VAL A 47 25.21 -13.25 7.23
N ASN A 48 24.07 -13.64 7.81
CA ASN A 48 23.11 -12.70 8.39
C ASN A 48 23.07 -12.83 9.93
N THR A 49 22.98 -11.69 10.60
CA THR A 49 22.70 -11.58 12.03
C THR A 49 21.45 -10.73 12.24
N GLY A 50 20.52 -11.18 13.09
CA GLY A 50 19.27 -10.44 13.35
C GLY A 50 18.23 -10.45 12.20
N PRO A 51 17.07 -9.79 12.39
CA PRO A 51 15.92 -9.84 11.48
C PRO A 51 16.12 -8.96 10.22
N SER A 52 16.94 -9.41 9.28
CA SER A 52 17.02 -8.80 7.95
C SER A 52 15.79 -9.14 7.10
N ALA A 53 15.39 -8.24 6.20
CA ALA A 53 14.27 -8.43 5.27
C ALA A 53 14.73 -8.15 3.84
N LEU A 54 14.80 -9.19 3.01
CA LEU A 54 15.29 -9.12 1.62
C LEU A 54 14.14 -9.37 0.63
N SER A 55 13.97 -8.52 -0.37
CA SER A 55 12.90 -8.69 -1.38
C SER A 55 13.31 -9.40 -2.68
N GLY A 56 14.43 -10.13 -2.65
CA GLY A 56 14.98 -10.88 -3.78
C GLY A 56 15.73 -12.13 -3.32
N ASN A 57 16.35 -12.85 -4.28
CA ASN A 57 17.11 -14.06 -3.98
C ASN A 57 18.37 -13.76 -3.15
N VAL A 58 18.84 -14.76 -2.41
CA VAL A 58 20.16 -14.77 -1.77
C VAL A 58 21.01 -15.83 -2.43
N GLY A 59 22.19 -15.47 -2.91
CA GLY A 59 23.04 -16.37 -3.68
C GLY A 59 24.46 -16.47 -3.12
N VAL A 60 25.04 -17.65 -3.24
CA VAL A 60 26.49 -17.84 -3.08
C VAL A 60 27.00 -18.80 -4.16
N SER A 61 28.06 -18.42 -4.85
CA SER A 61 28.81 -19.27 -5.79
C SER A 61 30.18 -18.63 -6.06
N PRO A 62 31.29 -19.39 -6.14
CA PRO A 62 31.37 -20.85 -5.98
C PRO A 62 31.25 -21.33 -4.54
N GLY A 63 31.23 -20.41 -3.56
CA GLY A 63 30.97 -20.74 -2.17
C GLY A 63 29.60 -21.40 -1.96
N VAL A 64 29.42 -22.01 -0.78
CA VAL A 64 28.21 -22.79 -0.45
C VAL A 64 27.50 -22.33 0.82
N SER A 65 28.09 -21.39 1.57
CA SER A 65 27.60 -21.00 2.89
C SER A 65 26.63 -19.81 2.82
N VAL A 66 25.39 -20.03 3.26
CA VAL A 66 24.41 -18.97 3.57
C VAL A 66 23.78 -19.29 4.93
N THR A 67 23.97 -18.41 5.90
CA THR A 67 23.52 -18.58 7.30
C THR A 67 22.71 -17.36 7.80
N GLY A 68 21.88 -17.56 8.82
CA GLY A 68 21.09 -16.49 9.46
C GLY A 68 19.71 -16.21 8.86
N PHE A 69 19.19 -17.13 8.04
CA PHE A 69 17.81 -17.09 7.51
C PHE A 69 17.10 -18.39 7.90
N PRO A 70 16.42 -18.47 9.07
CA PRO A 70 16.01 -17.39 10.01
C PRO A 70 17.11 -16.89 11.00
N PRO A 71 16.93 -15.74 11.69
CA PRO A 71 15.73 -14.88 11.71
C PRO A 71 15.57 -13.93 10.52
N GLY A 72 16.57 -13.85 9.63
CA GLY A 72 16.41 -13.14 8.38
C GLY A 72 15.29 -13.76 7.53
N THR A 73 14.53 -12.91 6.84
CA THR A 73 13.48 -13.29 5.90
C THR A 73 13.85 -12.84 4.49
N LEU A 74 13.43 -13.60 3.50
CA LEU A 74 13.52 -13.22 2.10
C LEU A 74 12.25 -13.60 1.34
N THR A 75 11.87 -12.81 0.34
CA THR A 75 10.78 -13.17 -0.59
C THR A 75 11.28 -14.09 -1.71
N GLY A 76 12.58 -14.03 -2.03
CA GLY A 76 13.23 -14.90 -3.00
C GLY A 76 13.59 -16.28 -2.47
N THR A 77 14.42 -17.00 -3.22
CA THR A 77 15.00 -18.29 -2.86
C THR A 77 16.48 -18.15 -2.51
N ILE A 78 16.97 -19.04 -1.62
CA ILE A 78 18.40 -19.15 -1.33
C ILE A 78 19.03 -20.16 -2.29
N HIS A 79 20.00 -19.71 -3.08
CA HIS A 79 20.77 -20.52 -4.03
C HIS A 79 22.21 -20.72 -3.53
N ARG A 80 22.68 -21.97 -3.47
CA ARG A 80 23.99 -22.34 -2.94
C ARG A 80 24.75 -23.19 -3.94
N ALA A 81 25.69 -22.57 -4.66
CA ALA A 81 26.50 -23.20 -5.71
C ALA A 81 25.68 -24.06 -6.71
N ASP A 82 24.42 -23.71 -6.95
CA ASP A 82 23.59 -24.38 -7.94
C ASP A 82 23.76 -23.72 -9.32
N VAL A 83 23.01 -24.22 -10.31
CA VAL A 83 23.07 -23.70 -11.68
C VAL A 83 22.64 -22.22 -11.74
N ALA A 84 21.63 -21.82 -10.96
CA ALA A 84 21.13 -20.45 -10.95
C ALA A 84 22.13 -19.48 -10.27
N ALA A 85 22.76 -19.89 -9.17
CA ALA A 85 23.81 -19.12 -8.51
C ALA A 85 25.06 -19.02 -9.38
N SER A 86 25.43 -20.10 -10.08
CA SER A 86 26.60 -20.10 -10.97
C SER A 86 26.40 -19.19 -12.19
N ALA A 87 25.20 -19.21 -12.80
CA ALA A 87 24.84 -18.27 -13.86
C ALA A 87 24.87 -16.82 -13.35
N ALA A 88 24.28 -16.55 -12.19
CA ALA A 88 24.28 -15.22 -11.58
C ALA A 88 25.69 -14.73 -11.23
N HIS A 89 26.58 -15.61 -10.76
CA HIS A 89 27.97 -15.24 -10.50
C HIS A 89 28.70 -14.85 -11.79
N ASN A 90 28.53 -15.60 -12.87
CA ASN A 90 29.15 -15.26 -14.15
C ASN A 90 28.64 -13.92 -14.70
N ASP A 91 27.33 -13.69 -14.64
CA ASP A 91 26.74 -12.41 -15.06
C ASP A 91 27.21 -11.26 -14.17
N LEU A 92 27.39 -11.50 -12.87
CA LEU A 92 27.97 -10.52 -11.93
C LEU A 92 29.43 -10.19 -12.26
N VAL A 93 30.24 -11.19 -12.62
CA VAL A 93 31.63 -10.98 -13.08
C VAL A 93 31.64 -10.14 -14.36
N SER A 94 30.75 -10.42 -15.32
CA SER A 94 30.60 -9.63 -16.54
C SER A 94 30.16 -8.20 -16.25
N ALA A 95 29.18 -8.00 -15.36
CA ALA A 95 28.71 -6.67 -14.95
C ALA A 95 29.81 -5.86 -14.25
N TYR A 96 30.62 -6.49 -13.40
CA TYR A 96 31.78 -5.86 -12.76
C TYR A 96 32.80 -5.41 -13.82
N ALA A 97 33.16 -6.29 -14.76
CA ALA A 97 34.11 -5.96 -15.83
C ALA A 97 33.58 -4.85 -16.75
N ASP A 98 32.28 -4.88 -17.07
CA ASP A 98 31.60 -3.83 -17.83
C ASP A 98 31.70 -2.48 -17.12
N ALA A 99 31.37 -2.43 -15.83
CA ALA A 99 31.47 -1.21 -15.02
C ALA A 99 32.90 -0.67 -14.94
N VAL A 100 33.93 -1.52 -14.81
CA VAL A 100 35.34 -1.12 -14.84
C VAL A 100 35.73 -0.50 -16.19
N SER A 101 35.18 -1.02 -17.28
CA SER A 101 35.54 -0.59 -18.65
C SER A 101 34.83 0.69 -19.12
N ARG A 102 33.83 1.18 -18.37
CA ARG A 102 33.03 2.35 -18.77
C ARG A 102 33.90 3.61 -18.88
N PRO A 103 33.75 4.40 -19.97
CA PRO A 103 34.56 5.58 -20.21
C PRO A 103 34.28 6.66 -19.17
N LEU A 104 35.35 7.29 -18.68
CA LEU A 104 35.28 8.22 -17.56
C LEU A 104 34.63 9.55 -17.93
N SER A 105 33.72 10.05 -17.09
CA SER A 105 33.19 11.41 -17.15
C SER A 105 33.98 12.37 -16.24
N ALA A 106 34.28 11.96 -15.00
CA ALA A 106 34.98 12.80 -14.04
C ALA A 106 35.78 12.00 -12.98
N VAL A 107 36.85 12.59 -12.46
CA VAL A 107 37.60 12.06 -11.31
C VAL A 107 37.05 12.64 -10.01
N ILE A 108 36.87 11.78 -9.00
CA ILE A 108 36.44 12.12 -7.65
C ILE A 108 37.40 11.52 -6.62
N ALA A 109 37.47 12.11 -5.43
CA ALA A 109 38.32 11.60 -4.35
C ALA A 109 37.81 12.06 -2.98
N GLY A 110 38.18 11.30 -1.94
CA GLY A 110 37.92 11.65 -0.56
C GLY A 110 36.48 11.45 -0.14
N ASP A 111 35.96 12.38 0.66
CA ASP A 111 34.60 12.33 1.16
C ASP A 111 33.62 13.02 0.19
N LEU A 112 32.51 12.35 -0.12
CA LEU A 112 31.45 12.88 -0.97
C LEU A 112 30.35 13.61 -0.20
N ALA A 113 30.50 13.78 1.11
CA ALA A 113 29.58 14.52 1.96
C ALA A 113 29.20 15.91 1.39
N GLY A 114 27.89 16.17 1.35
CA GLY A 114 27.28 17.42 0.90
C GLY A 114 27.30 17.63 -0.61
N ARG A 115 27.85 16.70 -1.41
CA ARG A 115 27.94 16.88 -2.87
C ARG A 115 26.63 16.53 -3.54
N THR A 116 26.34 17.24 -4.63
CA THR A 116 25.34 16.86 -5.63
C THR A 116 26.07 16.48 -6.91
N LEU A 117 25.83 15.28 -7.41
CA LEU A 117 26.40 14.77 -8.65
C LEU A 117 25.29 14.55 -9.67
N THR A 118 25.56 14.86 -10.94
CA THR A 118 24.67 14.55 -12.07
C THR A 118 25.03 13.21 -12.70
N ALA A 119 24.25 12.72 -13.67
CA ALA A 119 24.56 11.48 -14.37
C ALA A 119 25.98 11.46 -14.96
N GLY A 120 26.65 10.29 -14.90
CA GLY A 120 28.00 10.12 -15.41
C GLY A 120 28.77 8.96 -14.76
N VAL A 121 29.96 8.72 -15.30
CA VAL A 121 30.94 7.75 -14.81
C VAL A 121 32.00 8.49 -13.98
N TYR A 122 32.10 8.17 -12.70
CA TYR A 122 32.98 8.82 -11.73
C TYR A 122 34.03 7.84 -11.23
N ARG A 123 35.32 8.20 -11.30
CA ARG A 123 36.40 7.35 -10.81
C ARG A 123 37.12 7.91 -9.61
N SER A 124 37.40 7.06 -8.63
CA SER A 124 38.31 7.34 -7.53
C SER A 124 39.42 6.30 -7.46
N ALA A 125 40.67 6.75 -7.54
CA ALA A 125 41.84 5.89 -7.39
C ALA A 125 42.14 5.55 -5.90
N ALA A 126 41.57 6.32 -4.98
CA ALA A 126 41.78 6.18 -3.53
C ALA A 126 40.47 5.79 -2.84
N ALA A 127 40.56 5.52 -1.53
CA ALA A 127 39.37 5.18 -0.74
C ALA A 127 38.35 6.33 -0.79
N LEU A 128 37.10 5.97 -0.97
CA LEU A 128 35.97 6.90 -1.09
C LEU A 128 35.09 6.77 0.16
N SER A 129 34.70 7.89 0.74
CA SER A 129 33.79 7.89 1.90
C SER A 129 32.53 8.72 1.65
N ILE A 130 31.46 8.37 2.37
CA ILE A 130 30.24 9.18 2.45
C ILE A 130 29.93 9.39 3.94
N SER A 131 30.39 10.50 4.50
CA SER A 131 30.22 10.76 5.95
C SER A 131 28.84 11.30 6.33
N THR A 132 28.12 11.93 5.39
CA THR A 132 26.76 12.47 5.61
C THR A 132 25.85 12.22 4.39
N ASN A 133 25.35 13.28 3.73
CA ASN A 133 24.45 13.16 2.59
C ASN A 133 25.23 13.25 1.27
N LEU A 134 24.90 12.40 0.31
CA LEU A 134 25.28 12.53 -1.10
C LEU A 134 24.00 12.61 -1.93
N THR A 135 23.88 13.61 -2.79
CA THR A 135 22.73 13.76 -3.70
C THR A 135 23.11 13.35 -5.12
N LEU A 136 22.30 12.51 -5.75
CA LEU A 136 22.39 12.15 -7.17
C LEU A 136 21.19 12.76 -7.89
N ASP A 137 21.45 13.69 -8.80
CA ASP A 137 20.45 14.48 -9.52
C ASP A 137 20.34 14.00 -10.97
N GLY A 138 19.19 13.44 -11.34
CA GLY A 138 18.92 12.90 -12.67
C GLY A 138 18.61 13.96 -13.73
N GLY A 139 18.59 15.26 -13.40
CA GLY A 139 18.37 16.32 -14.40
C GLY A 139 16.99 16.27 -15.08
N SER A 140 15.98 15.70 -14.40
CA SER A 140 14.65 15.38 -14.92
C SER A 140 14.63 14.28 -15.98
N ASP A 141 15.72 13.54 -16.14
CA ASP A 141 15.83 12.39 -17.02
C ASP A 141 15.80 11.08 -16.21
N PRO A 142 14.70 10.28 -16.30
CA PRO A 142 14.61 8.99 -15.64
C PRO A 142 15.65 7.98 -16.13
N ASP A 143 16.22 8.16 -17.32
CA ASP A 143 17.23 7.25 -17.88
C ASP A 143 18.66 7.57 -17.43
N SER A 144 18.83 8.60 -16.60
CA SER A 144 20.12 8.99 -16.00
C SER A 144 20.84 7.84 -15.30
N VAL A 145 22.10 7.62 -15.68
CA VAL A 145 22.96 6.55 -15.14
C VAL A 145 24.13 7.14 -14.36
N PHE A 146 24.40 6.55 -13.19
CA PHE A 146 25.52 6.89 -12.32
C PHE A 146 26.38 5.65 -12.12
N ILE A 147 27.64 5.71 -12.51
CA ILE A 147 28.59 4.62 -12.30
C ILE A 147 29.77 5.16 -11.52
N PHE A 148 30.02 4.59 -10.34
CA PHE A 148 31.18 4.90 -9.50
C PHE A 148 32.20 3.77 -9.63
N GLN A 149 33.38 4.09 -10.18
CA GLN A 149 34.54 3.22 -10.27
C GLN A 149 35.49 3.54 -9.12
N VAL A 150 35.57 2.68 -8.11
CA VAL A 150 36.40 2.88 -6.92
C VAL A 150 37.52 1.84 -6.91
N ASP A 151 38.76 2.26 -7.16
CA ASP A 151 39.93 1.36 -7.23
C ASP A 151 40.44 0.94 -5.84
N ALA A 152 39.78 1.37 -4.77
CA ALA A 152 40.11 1.11 -3.38
C ALA A 152 38.84 0.76 -2.57
N ALA A 153 38.86 1.03 -1.26
CA ALA A 153 37.71 0.78 -0.38
C ALA A 153 36.60 1.84 -0.52
N LEU A 154 35.35 1.43 -0.30
CA LEU A 154 34.18 2.31 -0.18
C LEU A 154 33.62 2.22 1.25
N GLY A 155 33.45 3.36 1.91
CA GLY A 155 32.88 3.44 3.25
C GLY A 155 31.71 4.43 3.35
N THR A 156 30.65 4.07 4.07
CA THR A 156 29.65 5.04 4.52
C THR A 156 29.65 5.15 6.05
N ALA A 157 29.45 6.36 6.58
CA ALA A 157 29.32 6.54 8.01
C ALA A 157 27.94 6.08 8.52
N ALA A 158 27.79 5.96 9.84
CA ALA A 158 26.50 5.66 10.42
C ALA A 158 25.48 6.78 10.09
N ALA A 159 24.24 6.40 9.78
CA ALA A 159 23.13 7.30 9.41
C ALA A 159 23.35 8.19 8.16
N SER A 160 24.42 7.98 7.38
CA SER A 160 24.65 8.66 6.10
C SER A 160 23.56 8.35 5.08
N ARG A 161 23.28 9.23 4.10
CA ARG A 161 22.20 9.04 3.12
C ARG A 161 22.65 9.32 1.69
N ILE A 162 22.31 8.43 0.76
CA ILE A 162 22.36 8.71 -0.68
C ILE A 162 20.95 9.06 -1.14
N ILE A 163 20.75 10.33 -1.50
CA ILE A 163 19.48 10.93 -1.89
C ILE A 163 19.41 10.94 -3.41
N LEU A 164 18.35 10.36 -3.99
CA LEU A 164 18.07 10.44 -5.42
C LEU A 164 17.06 11.54 -5.66
N THR A 165 17.33 12.44 -6.60
CA THR A 165 16.44 13.56 -6.94
C THR A 165 16.24 13.66 -8.44
N ASN A 166 15.15 14.31 -8.83
CA ASN A 166 14.97 14.82 -10.18
C ASN A 166 15.19 13.75 -11.28
N GLY A 167 14.54 12.58 -11.13
CA GLY A 167 14.61 11.49 -12.10
C GLY A 167 15.71 10.44 -11.85
N ALA A 168 16.65 10.65 -10.92
CA ALA A 168 17.64 9.62 -10.59
C ALA A 168 16.98 8.36 -9.99
N GLN A 169 17.39 7.18 -10.46
CA GLN A 169 16.83 5.89 -10.04
C GLN A 169 17.90 4.97 -9.47
N ALA A 170 17.61 4.28 -8.34
CA ALA A 170 18.55 3.37 -7.71
C ALA A 170 18.93 2.17 -8.61
N SER A 171 18.02 1.73 -9.49
CA SER A 171 18.26 0.71 -10.51
C SER A 171 19.34 1.11 -11.54
N ARG A 172 19.66 2.41 -11.63
CA ARG A 172 20.64 3.00 -12.56
C ARG A 172 21.87 3.59 -11.85
N VAL A 173 22.02 3.31 -10.55
CA VAL A 173 23.21 3.68 -9.76
C VAL A 173 24.03 2.42 -9.50
N PHE A 174 25.30 2.43 -9.93
CA PHE A 174 26.22 1.31 -9.81
C PHE A 174 27.49 1.73 -9.09
N TRP A 175 27.89 0.94 -8.09
CA TRP A 175 29.10 1.15 -7.29
C TRP A 175 30.04 -0.02 -7.53
N GLN A 176 30.94 0.12 -8.50
CA GLN A 176 32.03 -0.83 -8.71
C GLN A 176 33.15 -0.49 -7.73
N VAL A 177 33.52 -1.45 -6.88
CA VAL A 177 34.50 -1.24 -5.80
C VAL A 177 35.53 -2.37 -5.82
N ALA A 178 36.80 -2.04 -6.02
CA ALA A 178 37.88 -3.02 -6.08
C ALA A 178 38.33 -3.50 -4.68
N GLY A 179 38.26 -2.65 -3.67
CA GLY A 179 38.55 -3.01 -2.28
C GLY A 179 37.32 -3.42 -1.48
N ALA A 180 37.49 -3.51 -0.15
CA ALA A 180 36.39 -3.78 0.76
C ALA A 180 35.34 -2.66 0.77
N THR A 181 34.06 -3.05 0.84
CA THR A 181 32.93 -2.12 1.00
C THR A 181 32.35 -2.24 2.40
N SER A 182 32.19 -1.13 3.11
CA SER A 182 31.55 -1.08 4.43
C SER A 182 30.46 -0.02 4.46
N LEU A 183 29.20 -0.45 4.63
CA LEU A 183 28.07 0.45 4.81
C LEU A 183 27.83 0.66 6.31
N GLY A 184 27.88 1.90 6.79
CA GLY A 184 27.70 2.24 8.19
C GLY A 184 26.29 1.91 8.71
N ALA A 185 26.18 1.66 10.02
CA ALA A 185 24.90 1.34 10.67
C ALA A 185 23.84 2.44 10.42
N MET A 186 22.58 2.04 10.21
CA MET A 186 21.46 2.94 9.93
C MET A 186 21.63 3.84 8.68
N SER A 187 22.63 3.59 7.82
CA SER A 187 22.78 4.33 6.57
C SER A 187 21.64 4.01 5.59
N SER A 188 21.31 4.95 4.71
CA SER A 188 20.37 4.77 3.60
C SER A 188 21.16 4.77 2.30
N PHE A 189 21.39 3.59 1.73
CA PHE A 189 22.18 3.40 0.53
C PHE A 189 21.30 3.22 -0.71
N SER A 190 21.68 3.86 -1.82
CA SER A 190 20.97 3.76 -3.10
C SER A 190 21.91 3.24 -4.19
N GLY A 191 21.53 2.16 -4.86
CA GLY A 191 22.28 1.57 -5.97
C GLY A 191 22.67 0.10 -5.80
N THR A 192 23.26 -0.45 -6.85
CA THR A 192 23.83 -1.81 -6.86
C THR A 192 25.32 -1.73 -6.52
N VAL A 193 25.72 -2.34 -5.40
CA VAL A 193 27.13 -2.54 -5.05
C VAL A 193 27.65 -3.75 -5.83
N LEU A 194 28.69 -3.52 -6.64
CA LEU A 194 29.50 -4.49 -7.35
C LEU A 194 30.89 -4.53 -6.68
N GLY A 195 30.98 -5.08 -5.47
CA GLY A 195 32.22 -5.17 -4.72
C GLY A 195 33.06 -6.37 -5.18
N LEU A 196 34.36 -6.20 -5.42
CA LEU A 196 35.25 -7.31 -5.77
C LEU A 196 35.59 -8.16 -4.53
N GLU A 197 35.85 -7.48 -3.41
CA GLU A 197 36.21 -8.08 -2.12
C GLU A 197 35.01 -8.14 -1.16
N ALA A 198 35.27 -8.33 0.14
CA ALA A 198 34.24 -8.45 1.16
C ALA A 198 33.36 -7.20 1.26
N VAL A 199 32.06 -7.44 1.45
CA VAL A 199 31.06 -6.39 1.65
C VAL A 199 30.43 -6.57 3.02
N THR A 200 30.46 -5.53 3.84
CA THR A 200 29.82 -5.51 5.16
C THR A 200 28.72 -4.46 5.17
N VAL A 201 27.50 -4.89 5.50
CA VAL A 201 26.35 -4.00 5.68
C VAL A 201 26.08 -3.87 7.17
N GLY A 202 26.37 -2.70 7.73
CA GLY A 202 26.24 -2.41 9.15
C GLY A 202 24.80 -2.49 9.66
N ALA A 203 24.64 -2.59 10.99
CA ALA A 203 23.36 -2.84 11.63
C ALA A 203 22.25 -1.86 11.17
N SER A 204 21.12 -2.41 10.71
CA SER A 204 19.93 -1.66 10.28
C SER A 204 20.18 -0.65 9.15
N ALA A 205 21.30 -0.74 8.44
CA ALA A 205 21.47 -0.01 7.18
C ALA A 205 20.45 -0.51 6.16
N GLY A 206 19.74 0.43 5.51
CA GLY A 206 18.78 0.14 4.46
C GLY A 206 19.41 0.31 3.09
N VAL A 207 19.14 -0.64 2.19
CA VAL A 207 19.61 -0.59 0.81
C VAL A 207 18.41 -0.58 -0.12
N ILE A 208 18.29 0.47 -0.93
CA ILE A 208 17.46 0.47 -2.13
C ILE A 208 18.38 0.13 -3.30
N GLY A 209 18.36 -1.13 -3.71
CA GLY A 209 19.28 -1.71 -4.67
C GLY A 209 19.78 -3.07 -4.19
N ARG A 210 21.02 -3.42 -4.56
CA ARG A 210 21.58 -4.76 -4.41
C ARG A 210 22.95 -4.69 -3.77
N VAL A 211 23.31 -5.69 -2.99
CA VAL A 211 24.66 -5.81 -2.39
C VAL A 211 25.33 -7.08 -2.86
N PHE A 212 26.31 -6.92 -3.75
CA PHE A 212 27.06 -8.03 -4.32
C PHE A 212 28.54 -7.96 -3.98
N SER A 213 29.10 -9.14 -3.69
CA SER A 213 30.53 -9.38 -3.57
C SER A 213 30.93 -10.45 -4.59
N VAL A 214 31.82 -10.12 -5.52
CA VAL A 214 32.26 -11.02 -6.60
C VAL A 214 33.06 -12.17 -6.01
N ASN A 215 34.12 -11.90 -5.23
CA ASN A 215 35.01 -12.95 -4.68
C ASN A 215 34.89 -13.12 -3.17
N GLY A 216 34.38 -12.10 -2.46
CA GLY A 216 34.42 -12.02 -1.01
C GLY A 216 33.19 -12.58 -0.30
N ALA A 217 33.22 -12.42 1.02
CA ALA A 217 32.06 -12.68 1.88
C ALA A 217 31.15 -11.45 1.96
N LEU A 218 29.85 -11.68 2.18
CA LEU A 218 28.84 -10.67 2.45
C LEU A 218 28.29 -10.85 3.87
N SER A 219 28.39 -9.81 4.69
CA SER A 219 27.85 -9.81 6.06
C SER A 219 26.70 -8.83 6.20
N LEU A 220 25.59 -9.27 6.79
CA LEU A 220 24.35 -8.52 7.03
C LEU A 220 24.00 -8.52 8.52
N SER A 221 23.37 -7.44 8.98
CA SER A 221 22.89 -7.24 10.36
C SER A 221 21.56 -6.49 10.40
N SER A 222 20.43 -7.18 10.49
CA SER A 222 19.08 -6.60 10.58
C SER A 222 18.75 -5.59 9.46
N ASN A 223 19.16 -5.88 8.23
CA ASN A 223 19.07 -4.96 7.09
C ASN A 223 17.80 -5.16 6.26
N PRO A 224 17.06 -4.08 5.93
CA PRO A 224 16.12 -4.09 4.81
C PRO A 224 16.88 -3.86 3.49
N ILE A 225 16.90 -4.88 2.62
CA ILE A 225 17.53 -4.78 1.28
C ILE A 225 16.46 -5.00 0.22
N ASN A 226 16.12 -3.92 -0.45
CA ASN A 226 15.09 -3.90 -1.46
C ASN A 226 15.68 -3.55 -2.83
N PRO A 227 15.81 -4.52 -3.77
CA PRO A 227 16.28 -4.26 -5.14
C PRO A 227 15.44 -3.19 -5.84
N GLU A 228 14.19 -3.09 -5.41
CA GLU A 228 13.16 -2.22 -5.92
C GLU A 228 12.71 -1.28 -4.79
N GLY A 229 13.00 0.02 -4.89
CA GLY A 229 12.49 1.02 -3.95
C GLY A 229 11.01 1.34 -4.19
N PRO A 230 10.32 2.06 -3.29
CA PRO A 230 8.99 2.61 -3.59
C PRO A 230 9.05 3.40 -4.90
N LEU A 231 8.10 3.14 -5.80
CA LEU A 231 7.92 3.98 -6.97
C LEU A 231 7.36 5.34 -6.52
N GLN A 232 8.05 6.43 -6.85
CA GLN A 232 7.63 7.77 -6.47
C GLN A 232 6.65 8.32 -7.50
N LEU A 233 5.42 8.63 -7.07
CA LEU A 233 4.40 9.20 -7.94
C LEU A 233 4.47 10.73 -8.04
N GLY A 234 5.30 11.39 -7.22
CA GLY A 234 5.34 12.85 -7.11
C GLY A 234 3.95 13.43 -6.83
N THR A 235 3.62 14.55 -7.47
CA THR A 235 2.30 15.20 -7.38
C THR A 235 1.17 14.37 -7.99
N ALA A 236 1.47 13.36 -8.83
CA ALA A 236 0.44 12.43 -9.31
C ALA A 236 -0.14 11.55 -8.19
N PHE A 237 0.55 11.46 -7.03
CA PHE A 237 0.05 10.79 -5.85
C PHE A 237 -1.28 11.40 -5.34
N ASP A 238 -1.52 12.68 -5.54
CA ASP A 238 -2.69 13.36 -4.96
C ASP A 238 -3.99 13.15 -5.76
N TYR A 239 -3.92 12.40 -6.87
CA TYR A 239 -5.04 12.15 -7.77
C TYR A 239 -5.59 10.74 -7.62
N SER A 240 -6.91 10.62 -7.46
CA SER A 240 -7.62 9.35 -7.67
C SER A 240 -7.69 9.02 -9.16
N VAL A 241 -7.89 10.06 -9.97
CA VAL A 241 -7.98 9.98 -11.42
C VAL A 241 -7.15 11.10 -12.05
N LEU A 242 -6.24 10.74 -12.95
CA LEU A 242 -5.50 11.69 -13.77
C LEU A 242 -5.55 11.20 -15.22
N ALA A 243 -5.99 12.03 -16.15
CA ALA A 243 -6.10 11.69 -17.56
C ALA A 243 -5.40 12.71 -18.45
N ALA A 244 -5.01 12.28 -19.65
CA ALA A 244 -4.40 13.18 -20.63
C ALA A 244 -5.42 13.91 -21.50
N THR A 245 -6.52 13.23 -21.86
CA THR A 245 -7.50 13.74 -22.83
C THR A 245 -8.82 14.14 -22.18
N ALA A 246 -9.44 13.24 -21.42
CA ALA A 246 -10.72 13.48 -20.76
C ALA A 246 -10.95 12.56 -19.56
N VAL A 247 -11.78 13.01 -18.61
CA VAL A 247 -12.40 12.17 -17.58
C VAL A 247 -13.92 12.17 -17.81
N VAL A 248 -14.50 10.99 -18.00
CA VAL A 248 -15.94 10.84 -18.27
C VAL A 248 -16.54 9.95 -17.20
N ASN A 249 -17.51 10.46 -16.45
CA ASN A 249 -18.28 9.68 -15.49
C ASN A 249 -19.72 9.45 -15.94
N SER A 250 -20.25 8.27 -15.62
CA SER A 250 -21.65 7.90 -15.76
C SER A 250 -22.13 7.26 -14.45
N GLY A 251 -23.23 7.76 -13.88
CA GLY A 251 -23.74 7.23 -12.62
C GLY A 251 -22.98 7.72 -11.37
N ALA A 252 -23.27 7.10 -10.23
CA ALA A 252 -22.93 7.59 -8.89
C ALA A 252 -21.54 7.15 -8.43
N SER A 253 -20.50 7.47 -9.22
CA SER A 253 -19.12 7.19 -8.82
C SER A 253 -18.67 8.06 -7.65
N THR A 254 -17.84 7.53 -6.75
CA THR A 254 -17.23 8.27 -5.64
C THR A 254 -15.72 8.21 -5.75
N LEU A 255 -15.07 9.36 -5.85
CA LEU A 255 -13.62 9.49 -5.92
C LEU A 255 -13.10 10.11 -4.63
N ASN A 256 -12.08 9.50 -4.02
CA ASN A 256 -11.58 9.86 -2.68
C ASN A 256 -10.35 10.80 -2.69
N ALA A 257 -10.05 11.42 -3.84
CA ALA A 257 -8.96 12.38 -4.01
C ALA A 257 -9.19 13.18 -5.31
N SER A 258 -8.20 14.02 -5.67
CA SER A 258 -8.32 14.93 -6.81
C SER A 258 -8.56 14.22 -8.15
N VAL A 259 -9.23 14.94 -9.05
CA VAL A 259 -9.41 14.57 -10.47
C VAL A 259 -8.66 15.56 -11.33
N GLY A 260 -7.85 15.06 -12.26
CA GLY A 260 -7.00 15.88 -13.11
C GLY A 260 -7.16 15.54 -14.58
N VAL A 261 -7.18 16.55 -15.45
CA VAL A 261 -6.97 16.39 -16.89
C VAL A 261 -5.95 17.40 -17.38
N SER A 262 -4.90 16.92 -18.08
CA SER A 262 -3.93 17.77 -18.78
C SER A 262 -3.17 16.95 -19.83
N PRO A 263 -2.95 17.43 -21.07
CA PRO A 263 -3.29 18.76 -21.58
C PRO A 263 -4.76 18.92 -22.00
N GLY A 264 -5.56 17.85 -21.95
CA GLY A 264 -6.99 17.90 -22.24
C GLY A 264 -7.77 18.78 -21.28
N THR A 265 -9.02 19.09 -21.64
CA THR A 265 -9.86 20.08 -20.94
C THR A 265 -11.23 19.55 -20.55
N SER A 266 -11.50 18.25 -20.75
CA SER A 266 -12.85 17.70 -20.59
C SER A 266 -12.96 16.85 -19.33
N VAL A 267 -13.83 17.27 -18.41
CA VAL A 267 -14.32 16.46 -17.29
C VAL A 267 -15.85 16.52 -17.28
N THR A 268 -16.52 15.38 -17.32
CA THR A 268 -18.00 15.30 -17.36
C THR A 268 -18.54 14.23 -16.41
N GLY A 269 -19.81 14.38 -15.99
CA GLY A 269 -20.52 13.42 -15.15
C GLY A 269 -20.39 13.62 -13.64
N PHE A 270 -19.87 14.76 -13.18
CA PHE A 270 -19.78 15.15 -11.77
C PHE A 270 -20.57 16.45 -11.58
N PRO A 271 -21.86 16.42 -11.18
CA PRO A 271 -22.68 15.28 -10.69
C PRO A 271 -23.26 14.35 -11.78
N PRO A 272 -23.79 13.14 -11.44
CA PRO A 272 -24.01 12.60 -10.09
C PRO A 272 -22.78 11.97 -9.43
N GLY A 273 -21.66 11.85 -10.14
CA GLY A 273 -20.41 11.47 -9.50
C GLY A 273 -19.97 12.50 -8.45
N ILE A 274 -19.25 12.03 -7.45
CA ILE A 274 -18.69 12.85 -6.36
C ILE A 274 -17.17 12.82 -6.43
N ILE A 275 -16.56 13.99 -6.33
CA ILE A 275 -15.11 14.17 -6.18
C ILE A 275 -14.86 14.67 -4.76
N ASP A 276 -14.23 13.83 -3.94
CA ASP A 276 -13.78 14.13 -2.58
C ASP A 276 -12.32 14.63 -2.64
N GLY A 277 -12.13 15.74 -3.36
CA GLY A 277 -10.84 16.29 -3.72
C GLY A 277 -10.96 17.46 -4.70
N ALA A 278 -9.82 18.00 -5.15
CA ALA A 278 -9.83 19.11 -6.09
C ALA A 278 -10.02 18.64 -7.53
N LEU A 279 -10.74 19.44 -8.31
CA LEU A 279 -10.85 19.26 -9.76
C LEU A 279 -9.86 20.19 -10.47
N HIS A 280 -8.92 19.59 -11.20
CA HIS A 280 -7.86 20.28 -11.94
C HIS A 280 -8.01 20.05 -13.44
N ILE A 281 -8.27 21.11 -14.20
CA ILE A 281 -8.50 21.02 -15.66
C ILE A 281 -7.52 21.95 -16.38
N ALA A 282 -6.57 21.35 -17.08
CA ALA A 282 -5.52 22.02 -17.86
C ALA A 282 -4.76 23.12 -17.08
N ASP A 283 -4.60 22.95 -15.76
CA ASP A 283 -3.83 23.87 -14.91
C ASP A 283 -2.40 23.36 -14.67
N ALA A 284 -1.61 24.19 -13.97
CA ALA A 284 -0.21 23.90 -13.67
C ALA A 284 -0.06 22.65 -12.78
N GLN A 285 -1.00 22.40 -11.88
CA GLN A 285 -1.01 21.25 -10.97
C GLN A 285 -1.23 19.95 -11.75
N ALA A 286 -2.24 19.89 -12.62
CA ALA A 286 -2.49 18.73 -13.48
C ALA A 286 -1.35 18.52 -14.50
N ALA A 287 -0.75 19.59 -15.00
CA ALA A 287 0.41 19.50 -15.89
C ALA A 287 1.67 18.94 -15.19
N GLN A 288 1.94 19.39 -13.95
CA GLN A 288 3.02 18.83 -13.14
C GLN A 288 2.73 17.37 -12.78
N ALA A 289 1.50 17.04 -12.39
CA ALA A 289 1.11 15.66 -12.10
C ALA A 289 1.26 14.74 -13.33
N GLN A 290 0.98 15.21 -14.54
CA GLN A 290 1.25 14.46 -15.78
C GLN A 290 2.74 14.29 -16.06
N THR A 291 3.57 15.25 -15.66
CA THR A 291 5.04 15.13 -15.75
C THR A 291 5.54 14.08 -14.77
N ASP A 292 5.10 14.14 -13.52
CA ASP A 292 5.48 13.20 -12.47
C ASP A 292 4.97 11.77 -12.78
N LEU A 293 3.75 11.65 -13.32
CA LEU A 293 3.20 10.38 -13.80
C LEU A 293 4.08 9.77 -14.90
N ARG A 294 4.56 10.57 -15.86
CA ARG A 294 5.44 10.09 -16.93
C ARG A 294 6.77 9.62 -16.39
N THR A 295 7.34 10.34 -15.41
CA THR A 295 8.55 9.92 -14.71
C THR A 295 8.33 8.59 -13.99
N ALA A 296 7.24 8.45 -13.23
CA ALA A 296 6.90 7.22 -12.51
C ALA A 296 6.64 6.03 -13.46
N TYR A 297 5.95 6.26 -14.58
CA TYR A 297 5.75 5.23 -15.60
C TYR A 297 7.08 4.79 -16.22
N GLY A 298 7.95 5.75 -16.57
CA GLY A 298 9.28 5.49 -17.12
C GLY A 298 10.15 4.68 -16.15
N GLU A 299 10.17 5.07 -14.87
CA GLU A 299 10.84 4.33 -13.80
C GLU A 299 10.27 2.90 -13.68
N ALA A 300 8.94 2.76 -13.60
CA ALA A 300 8.31 1.45 -13.50
C ALA A 300 8.63 0.55 -14.71
N ALA A 301 8.72 1.11 -15.92
CA ALA A 301 9.04 0.38 -17.14
C ALA A 301 10.54 0.02 -17.24
N ALA A 302 11.43 0.88 -16.73
CA ALA A 302 12.88 0.70 -16.75
C ALA A 302 13.36 -0.36 -15.75
N ARG A 303 12.58 -0.65 -14.70
CA ARG A 303 12.98 -1.66 -13.71
C ARG A 303 13.13 -3.05 -14.34
N PRO A 304 14.27 -3.74 -14.10
CA PRO A 304 14.52 -5.04 -14.69
C PRO A 304 13.53 -6.08 -14.13
N ALA A 305 12.92 -6.86 -15.02
CA ALA A 305 11.97 -7.88 -14.60
C ALA A 305 12.68 -9.01 -13.86
N SER A 306 12.20 -9.31 -12.66
CA SER A 306 12.66 -10.45 -11.86
C SER A 306 11.99 -11.76 -12.27
N ARG A 307 10.76 -11.69 -12.83
CA ARG A 307 9.91 -12.83 -13.15
C ARG A 307 9.03 -12.54 -14.36
N GLY A 308 8.61 -13.60 -15.05
CA GLY A 308 7.59 -13.52 -16.10
C GLY A 308 6.18 -13.45 -15.50
N LEU A 309 5.30 -12.68 -16.13
CA LEU A 309 3.86 -12.60 -15.82
C LEU A 309 3.08 -13.37 -16.87
N ALA A 310 2.27 -14.33 -16.43
CA ALA A 310 1.42 -15.10 -17.33
C ALA A 310 0.36 -14.21 -18.01
N PRO A 311 -0.02 -14.48 -19.28
CA PRO A 311 -1.08 -13.74 -19.96
C PRO A 311 -2.44 -13.83 -19.27
N SER A 312 -2.70 -14.88 -18.50
CA SER A 312 -3.88 -14.97 -17.63
C SER A 312 -3.47 -15.41 -16.22
N PRO A 313 -3.10 -14.47 -15.33
CA PRO A 313 -2.55 -14.79 -14.03
C PRO A 313 -3.63 -15.06 -12.97
N GLY A 314 -4.90 -15.11 -13.33
CA GLY A 314 -5.97 -15.47 -12.40
C GLY A 314 -5.75 -16.86 -11.79
N GLY A 315 -5.91 -16.97 -10.48
CA GLY A 315 -5.62 -18.15 -9.67
C GLY A 315 -4.18 -18.23 -9.17
N LEU A 316 -3.28 -17.34 -9.63
CA LEU A 316 -1.90 -17.32 -9.16
C LEU A 316 -1.73 -16.53 -7.87
N THR A 317 -0.71 -16.93 -7.11
CA THR A 317 -0.13 -16.12 -6.04
C THR A 317 1.22 -15.60 -6.52
N LEU A 318 1.35 -14.29 -6.64
CA LEU A 318 2.61 -13.62 -6.94
C LEU A 318 3.22 -13.13 -5.63
N ILE A 319 4.53 -13.27 -5.53
CA ILE A 319 5.34 -12.65 -4.48
C ILE A 319 5.92 -11.31 -4.97
N ALA A 320 6.44 -10.51 -4.04
CA ALA A 320 7.02 -9.20 -4.34
C ALA A 320 8.08 -9.27 -5.47
N GLY A 321 8.16 -8.21 -6.27
CA GLY A 321 9.10 -8.07 -7.37
C GLY A 321 8.51 -7.40 -8.61
N VAL A 322 9.34 -7.34 -9.66
CA VAL A 322 8.94 -6.84 -10.98
C VAL A 322 8.55 -8.03 -11.85
N HIS A 323 7.28 -8.07 -12.26
CA HIS A 323 6.68 -9.12 -13.07
C HIS A 323 6.36 -8.57 -14.45
N ARG A 324 6.87 -9.19 -15.51
CA ARG A 324 6.71 -8.68 -16.88
C ARG A 324 5.99 -9.67 -17.78
N SER A 325 4.94 -9.22 -18.44
CA SER A 325 4.25 -10.01 -19.46
C SER A 325 4.89 -9.84 -20.84
N GLY A 326 4.72 -10.86 -21.69
CA GLY A 326 5.10 -10.77 -23.11
C GLY A 326 4.07 -10.03 -23.99
N GLY A 327 2.87 -9.78 -23.46
CA GLY A 327 1.72 -9.23 -24.19
C GLY A 327 0.61 -8.76 -23.23
N SER A 328 -0.62 -8.66 -23.73
CA SER A 328 -1.80 -8.34 -22.91
C SER A 328 -2.01 -9.34 -21.76
N VAL A 329 -2.59 -8.86 -20.67
CA VAL A 329 -2.89 -9.62 -19.45
C VAL A 329 -4.39 -9.59 -19.18
N ASP A 330 -4.96 -10.76 -18.93
CA ASP A 330 -6.39 -10.96 -18.71
C ASP A 330 -6.66 -11.72 -17.40
N ILE A 331 -7.15 -11.01 -16.39
CA ILE A 331 -7.36 -11.50 -15.03
C ILE A 331 -8.83 -11.88 -14.85
N ARG A 332 -9.20 -13.13 -15.11
CA ARG A 332 -10.59 -13.60 -15.02
C ARG A 332 -11.02 -14.14 -13.66
N SER A 333 -10.08 -14.36 -12.75
CA SER A 333 -10.31 -14.88 -11.39
C SER A 333 -9.37 -14.20 -10.40
N ASN A 334 -9.37 -14.62 -9.12
CA ASN A 334 -8.58 -13.98 -8.08
C ASN A 334 -7.07 -14.06 -8.37
N LEU A 335 -6.38 -12.93 -8.35
CA LEU A 335 -4.93 -12.84 -8.34
C LEU A 335 -4.50 -12.43 -6.93
N VAL A 336 -3.64 -13.22 -6.30
CA VAL A 336 -3.12 -12.91 -4.95
C VAL A 336 -1.73 -12.28 -5.07
N LEU A 337 -1.53 -11.16 -4.38
CA LEU A 337 -0.23 -10.50 -4.19
C LEU A 337 0.21 -10.69 -2.73
N ASP A 338 1.13 -11.62 -2.52
CA ASP A 338 1.57 -12.08 -1.20
C ASP A 338 2.89 -11.42 -0.79
N GLY A 339 2.82 -10.57 0.24
CA GLY A 339 3.95 -9.82 0.77
C GLY A 339 4.83 -10.65 1.71
N GLN A 340 4.44 -11.89 2.01
CA GLN A 340 5.14 -12.87 2.85
C GLN A 340 5.55 -12.34 4.23
N GLY A 341 4.70 -11.48 4.81
CA GLY A 341 4.90 -10.84 6.11
C GLY A 341 5.73 -9.56 6.05
N ASN A 342 6.17 -9.12 4.86
CA ASN A 342 6.93 -7.89 4.69
C ASN A 342 6.02 -6.72 4.25
N PRO A 343 5.79 -5.71 5.12
CA PRO A 343 4.96 -4.55 4.80
C PRO A 343 5.57 -3.58 3.78
N ASN A 344 6.83 -3.79 3.41
CA ASN A 344 7.54 -3.00 2.39
C ASN A 344 7.61 -3.72 1.02
N SER A 345 6.94 -4.86 0.88
CA SER A 345 6.88 -5.62 -0.38
C SER A 345 6.33 -4.76 -1.52
N ILE A 346 7.08 -4.70 -2.61
CA ILE A 346 6.74 -3.91 -3.80
C ILE A 346 6.41 -4.85 -4.96
N PHE A 347 5.30 -4.56 -5.63
CA PHE A 347 4.84 -5.26 -6.82
C PHE A 347 4.80 -4.29 -7.98
N ILE A 348 5.56 -4.58 -9.03
CA ILE A 348 5.49 -3.83 -10.29
C ILE A 348 5.14 -4.80 -11.38
N LEU A 349 3.92 -4.69 -11.91
CA LEU A 349 3.42 -5.51 -12.99
C LEU A 349 3.55 -4.72 -14.30
N GLN A 350 4.56 -5.08 -15.09
CA GLN A 350 4.83 -4.51 -16.41
C GLN A 350 4.03 -5.29 -17.47
N VAL A 351 2.92 -4.71 -17.90
CA VAL A 351 1.99 -5.29 -18.88
C VAL A 351 2.30 -4.73 -20.27
N ARG A 352 2.87 -5.57 -21.15
CA ARG A 352 3.21 -5.21 -22.54
C ARG A 352 2.02 -5.35 -23.50
N GLY A 353 0.89 -4.76 -23.14
CA GLY A 353 -0.34 -4.80 -23.91
C GLY A 353 -1.48 -4.24 -23.09
N ASP A 354 -2.69 -4.72 -23.36
CA ASP A 354 -3.86 -4.34 -22.60
C ASP A 354 -3.90 -5.08 -21.25
N LEU A 355 -4.43 -4.41 -20.22
CA LEU A 355 -4.80 -5.04 -18.96
C LEU A 355 -6.33 -5.14 -18.90
N VAL A 356 -6.86 -6.35 -18.84
CA VAL A 356 -8.30 -6.59 -18.71
C VAL A 356 -8.56 -7.39 -17.45
N THR A 357 -9.56 -7.00 -16.67
CA THR A 357 -10.07 -7.85 -15.59
C THR A 357 -11.47 -8.35 -15.94
N GLY A 358 -11.74 -9.61 -15.60
CA GLY A 358 -13.07 -10.21 -15.72
C GLY A 358 -14.05 -9.60 -14.72
N ALA A 359 -15.35 -9.76 -14.96
CA ALA A 359 -16.36 -9.36 -14.00
C ALA A 359 -16.16 -10.08 -12.66
N ALA A 360 -16.35 -9.37 -11.54
CA ALA A 360 -16.17 -9.88 -10.17
C ALA A 360 -14.78 -10.46 -9.84
N SER A 361 -13.78 -10.32 -10.71
CA SER A 361 -12.39 -10.70 -10.44
C SER A 361 -11.80 -9.85 -9.30
N ARG A 362 -10.79 -10.38 -8.60
CA ARG A 362 -10.20 -9.70 -7.44
C ARG A 362 -8.68 -9.72 -7.50
N ILE A 363 -8.07 -8.58 -7.19
CA ILE A 363 -6.66 -8.50 -6.82
C ILE A 363 -6.60 -8.42 -5.30
N GLN A 364 -6.21 -9.53 -4.68
CA GLN A 364 -6.15 -9.67 -3.24
C GLN A 364 -4.73 -9.38 -2.75
N LEU A 365 -4.62 -8.50 -1.76
CA LEU A 365 -3.36 -8.21 -1.09
C LEU A 365 -3.34 -8.99 0.23
N VAL A 366 -2.28 -9.76 0.47
CA VAL A 366 -2.14 -10.56 1.71
C VAL A 366 -0.75 -10.43 2.32
N ASN A 367 -0.63 -10.82 3.59
CA ASN A 367 0.62 -10.93 4.33
C ASN A 367 1.53 -9.69 4.20
N GLY A 368 0.98 -8.50 4.48
CA GLY A 368 1.75 -7.24 4.49
C GLY A 368 1.76 -6.48 3.16
N THR A 369 1.25 -7.02 2.05
CA THR A 369 1.13 -6.24 0.81
C THR A 369 0.19 -5.05 0.99
N LYS A 370 0.65 -3.85 0.60
CA LYS A 370 -0.14 -2.61 0.67
C LYS A 370 -0.52 -2.08 -0.71
N PRO A 371 -1.72 -1.49 -0.90
CA PRO A 371 -2.17 -0.99 -2.21
C PRO A 371 -1.24 0.07 -2.82
N ASN A 372 -0.70 0.99 -2.03
CA ASN A 372 0.24 2.02 -2.47
C ASN A 372 1.64 1.47 -2.86
N ARG A 373 1.88 0.16 -2.70
CA ARG A 373 3.11 -0.54 -3.11
C ARG A 373 2.89 -1.47 -4.30
N VAL A 374 1.70 -1.45 -4.88
CA VAL A 374 1.33 -2.22 -6.07
C VAL A 374 1.18 -1.26 -7.25
N PHE A 375 1.96 -1.48 -8.30
CA PHE A 375 1.99 -0.63 -9.49
C PHE A 375 1.75 -1.47 -10.74
N TRP A 376 0.83 -1.02 -11.58
CA TRP A 376 0.48 -1.63 -12.85
C TRP A 376 0.95 -0.71 -13.97
N GLN A 377 2.11 -0.99 -14.55
CA GLN A 377 2.63 -0.25 -15.69
C GLN A 377 2.08 -0.91 -16.96
N VAL A 378 1.16 -0.23 -17.66
CA VAL A 378 0.40 -0.82 -18.78
C VAL A 378 0.67 -0.04 -20.06
N THR A 379 1.23 -0.70 -21.08
CA THR A 379 1.54 -0.03 -22.36
C THR A 379 0.31 0.14 -23.25
N GLY A 380 -0.70 -0.71 -23.11
CA GLY A 380 -1.98 -0.63 -23.81
C GLY A 380 -3.07 0.09 -23.01
N SER A 381 -4.31 -0.26 -23.30
CA SER A 381 -5.49 0.19 -22.55
C SER A 381 -5.72 -0.67 -21.30
N THR A 382 -6.43 -0.12 -20.31
CA THR A 382 -6.86 -0.87 -19.13
C THR A 382 -8.38 -0.89 -19.06
N THR A 383 -8.98 -2.08 -18.92
CA THR A 383 -10.43 -2.23 -18.71
C THR A 383 -10.68 -3.09 -17.48
N LEU A 384 -11.25 -2.49 -16.44
CA LEU A 384 -11.67 -3.20 -15.24
C LEU A 384 -13.10 -3.72 -15.43
N GLY A 385 -13.27 -5.03 -15.31
CA GLY A 385 -14.56 -5.71 -15.40
C GLY A 385 -15.54 -5.26 -14.32
N ALA A 386 -16.84 -5.30 -14.62
CA ALA A 386 -17.89 -4.89 -13.69
C ALA A 386 -17.80 -5.67 -12.36
N ALA A 387 -18.09 -5.01 -11.25
CA ALA A 387 -18.01 -5.56 -9.89
C ALA A 387 -16.64 -6.15 -9.48
N SER A 388 -15.56 -5.90 -10.24
CA SER A 388 -14.22 -6.35 -9.83
C SER A 388 -13.69 -5.57 -8.63
N ALA A 389 -12.80 -6.18 -7.85
CA ALA A 389 -12.04 -5.52 -6.80
C ALA A 389 -10.59 -5.35 -7.25
N PHE A 390 -10.17 -4.10 -7.50
CA PHE A 390 -8.85 -3.80 -8.03
C PHE A 390 -8.00 -3.08 -6.98
N SER A 391 -6.75 -3.52 -6.83
CA SER A 391 -5.79 -2.95 -5.88
C SER A 391 -4.52 -2.48 -6.59
N GLY A 392 -4.09 -1.26 -6.28
CA GLY A 392 -2.83 -0.68 -6.77
C GLY A 392 -2.99 0.56 -7.64
N THR A 393 -1.88 1.18 -8.00
CA THR A 393 -1.84 2.33 -8.92
C THR A 393 -1.71 1.84 -10.35
N ILE A 394 -2.65 2.21 -11.22
CA ILE A 394 -2.54 2.01 -12.66
C ILE A 394 -1.75 3.18 -13.25
N LEU A 395 -0.62 2.86 -13.89
CA LEU A 395 0.22 3.74 -14.70
C LEU A 395 -0.02 3.37 -16.17
N GLY A 396 -1.12 3.88 -16.72
CA GLY A 396 -1.57 3.56 -18.08
C GLY A 396 -0.96 4.48 -19.12
N SER A 397 -0.47 3.90 -20.22
CA SER A 397 -0.20 4.67 -21.43
C SER A 397 -1.49 4.94 -22.20
N GLY A 398 -2.39 3.96 -22.33
CA GLY A 398 -3.66 4.09 -23.04
C GLY A 398 -4.84 4.52 -22.16
N ALA A 399 -6.06 4.43 -22.72
CA ALA A 399 -7.28 4.74 -21.98
C ALA A 399 -7.55 3.75 -20.83
N ILE A 400 -8.16 4.24 -19.75
CA ILE A 400 -8.56 3.43 -18.60
C ILE A 400 -10.09 3.45 -18.50
N VAL A 401 -10.70 2.28 -18.44
CA VAL A 401 -12.15 2.11 -18.28
C VAL A 401 -12.43 1.36 -16.99
N VAL A 402 -13.13 2.00 -16.06
CA VAL A 402 -13.59 1.42 -14.79
C VAL A 402 -15.10 1.22 -14.89
N ARG A 403 -15.54 -0.03 -15.02
CA ARG A 403 -16.96 -0.37 -15.23
C ARG A 403 -17.77 -0.35 -13.92
N SER A 404 -19.09 -0.46 -14.07
CA SER A 404 -20.07 -0.42 -12.96
C SER A 404 -19.71 -1.34 -11.80
N GLY A 405 -19.80 -0.81 -10.58
CA GLY A 405 -19.65 -1.55 -9.33
C GLY A 405 -18.22 -1.94 -8.97
N VAL A 406 -17.20 -1.47 -9.71
CA VAL A 406 -15.80 -1.71 -9.34
C VAL A 406 -15.50 -1.08 -7.98
N ARG A 407 -14.87 -1.88 -7.11
CA ARG A 407 -14.23 -1.44 -5.86
C ARG A 407 -12.75 -1.21 -6.14
N PHE A 408 -12.32 0.03 -6.16
CA PHE A 408 -10.96 0.42 -6.50
C PHE A 408 -10.23 0.96 -5.27
N THR A 409 -9.23 0.21 -4.80
CA THR A 409 -8.28 0.68 -3.78
C THR A 409 -6.97 1.06 -4.46
N GLY A 410 -6.87 2.31 -4.92
CA GLY A 410 -5.72 2.76 -5.71
C GLY A 410 -6.00 4.00 -6.54
N ARG A 411 -5.37 4.09 -7.72
CA ARG A 411 -5.42 5.25 -8.61
C ARG A 411 -5.51 4.84 -10.07
N ALA A 412 -6.27 5.60 -10.87
CA ALA A 412 -6.37 5.44 -12.31
C ALA A 412 -5.64 6.61 -13.01
N LEU A 413 -4.37 6.39 -13.38
CA LEU A 413 -3.52 7.43 -13.96
C LEU A 413 -3.17 7.09 -15.41
N SER A 414 -3.61 7.92 -16.36
CA SER A 414 -3.43 7.76 -17.81
C SER A 414 -2.57 8.88 -18.39
N MET A 415 -1.45 8.52 -19.00
CA MET A 415 -0.48 9.45 -19.61
C MET A 415 -0.90 9.99 -20.97
N THR A 416 -1.68 9.24 -21.74
CA THR A 416 -2.08 9.66 -23.11
C THR A 416 -3.56 9.44 -23.43
N GLY A 417 -4.26 8.59 -22.67
CA GLY A 417 -5.68 8.29 -22.87
C GLY A 417 -6.64 9.01 -21.92
N SER A 418 -7.92 8.74 -22.11
CA SER A 418 -9.00 9.17 -21.21
C SER A 418 -9.17 8.20 -20.04
N VAL A 419 -9.85 8.66 -18.99
CA VAL A 419 -10.36 7.78 -17.93
C VAL A 419 -11.88 7.82 -17.93
N THR A 420 -12.52 6.66 -18.11
CA THR A 420 -13.98 6.51 -18.13
C THR A 420 -14.45 5.71 -16.93
N LEU A 421 -15.46 6.21 -16.22
CA LEU A 421 -16.01 5.64 -15.00
C LEU A 421 -17.51 5.38 -15.16
N THR A 422 -17.97 4.25 -14.62
CA THR A 422 -19.39 3.95 -14.42
C THR A 422 -19.57 3.43 -13.00
N ASP A 423 -20.41 4.08 -12.17
CA ASP A 423 -20.72 3.69 -10.79
C ASP A 423 -19.52 3.09 -10.01
N ALA A 424 -18.36 3.76 -10.08
CA ALA A 424 -17.11 3.26 -9.53
C ALA A 424 -16.86 3.85 -8.14
N SER A 425 -16.38 3.01 -7.21
CA SER A 425 -16.03 3.45 -5.85
C SER A 425 -14.51 3.40 -5.66
N PHE A 426 -13.88 4.56 -5.55
CA PHE A 426 -12.47 4.65 -5.16
C PHE A 426 -12.39 4.86 -3.64
N THR A 427 -11.41 4.21 -3.01
CA THR A 427 -11.23 4.24 -1.55
C THR A 427 -9.84 4.77 -1.18
N SER A 428 -9.78 5.73 -0.24
CA SER A 428 -8.56 6.24 0.40
C SER A 428 -8.17 5.37 1.61
N LEU A 429 -7.04 5.72 2.25
CA LEU A 429 -6.63 5.18 3.55
C LEU A 429 -7.84 5.13 4.49
N SER A 430 -8.17 3.93 4.95
CA SER A 430 -9.18 3.77 5.97
C SER A 430 -8.70 4.47 7.25
N PRO A 431 -9.59 5.16 8.00
CA PRO A 431 -9.23 5.69 9.31
C PRO A 431 -8.76 4.55 10.21
N LEU A 432 -7.77 4.84 11.05
CA LEU A 432 -7.20 3.85 11.95
C LEU A 432 -8.27 3.37 12.93
N ARG A 433 -8.53 2.06 12.95
CA ARG A 433 -9.60 1.47 13.74
C ARG A 433 -9.13 1.16 15.16
N LEU A 434 -9.69 1.86 16.15
CA LEU A 434 -9.35 1.67 17.56
C LEU A 434 -10.11 0.50 18.19
N ARG A 435 -11.17 -0.01 17.53
CA ARG A 435 -11.99 -1.13 18.03
C ARG A 435 -12.48 -0.84 19.46
N THR A 436 -12.27 -1.74 20.44
CA THR A 436 -12.73 -1.49 21.82
C THR A 436 -11.96 -0.38 22.53
N ALA A 437 -10.76 -0.01 22.06
CA ALA A 437 -10.05 1.16 22.57
C ALA A 437 -10.78 2.48 22.26
N SER A 438 -11.72 2.49 21.30
CA SER A 438 -12.55 3.66 21.00
C SER A 438 -13.45 4.09 22.17
N ALA A 439 -13.81 3.16 23.07
CA ALA A 439 -14.60 3.44 24.26
C ALA A 439 -13.81 4.21 25.35
N PHE A 440 -12.49 4.28 25.23
CA PHE A 440 -11.62 4.92 26.21
C PHE A 440 -11.19 6.31 25.75
N SER A 441 -11.35 7.29 26.63
CA SER A 441 -10.71 8.60 26.48
C SER A 441 -9.26 8.58 26.97
N VAL A 442 -9.02 7.77 28.00
CA VAL A 442 -7.73 7.62 28.66
C VAL A 442 -7.47 6.15 28.90
N LEU A 443 -6.35 5.62 28.40
CA LEU A 443 -5.92 4.25 28.65
C LEU A 443 -4.42 4.24 28.94
N GLY A 444 -4.02 3.73 30.11
CA GLY A 444 -2.62 3.59 30.51
C GLY A 444 -2.11 2.15 30.48
N GLY A 445 -0.84 1.94 30.16
CA GLY A 445 -0.18 0.65 30.21
C GLY A 445 0.15 0.21 31.64
N SER A 446 0.72 1.15 32.41
CA SER A 446 1.16 0.90 33.80
C SER A 446 0.25 1.55 34.84
N THR A 447 0.02 2.86 34.77
CA THR A 447 -0.89 3.58 35.66
C THR A 447 -1.61 4.71 34.94
N VAL A 448 -2.76 5.14 35.49
CA VAL A 448 -3.38 6.43 35.19
C VAL A 448 -3.41 7.26 36.47
N ASN A 449 -2.78 8.43 36.45
CA ASN A 449 -2.68 9.31 37.61
C ASN A 449 -3.26 10.68 37.28
N ASN A 450 -4.08 11.23 38.17
CA ASN A 450 -4.65 12.56 38.01
C ASN A 450 -4.40 13.45 39.23
N VAL A 451 -4.17 14.74 38.98
CA VAL A 451 -4.12 15.79 40.01
C VAL A 451 -5.14 16.89 39.68
N GLY A 452 -5.98 17.26 40.65
CA GLY A 452 -6.99 18.31 40.44
C GLY A 452 -8.21 17.87 39.61
N PRO A 453 -9.15 18.80 39.33
CA PRO A 453 -10.46 18.45 38.80
C PRO A 453 -10.42 18.24 37.27
N THR A 454 -9.93 17.07 36.84
CA THR A 454 -10.01 16.63 35.43
C THR A 454 -11.40 16.11 35.10
N THR A 455 -11.91 16.39 33.90
CA THR A 455 -13.15 15.82 33.36
C THR A 455 -12.86 14.97 32.13
N VAL A 456 -13.45 13.78 32.08
CA VAL A 456 -13.29 12.81 30.98
C VAL A 456 -14.67 12.34 30.51
N ASN A 457 -14.95 12.35 29.20
CA ASN A 457 -16.29 12.03 28.71
C ASN A 457 -16.57 10.54 28.46
N LEU A 458 -15.54 9.72 28.21
CA LEU A 458 -15.67 8.25 28.08
C LEU A 458 -14.85 7.51 29.16
N ASP A 459 -14.58 6.23 28.94
CA ASP A 459 -13.96 5.35 29.94
C ASP A 459 -12.50 5.75 30.24
N VAL A 460 -12.09 5.45 31.48
CA VAL A 460 -10.71 5.59 31.96
C VAL A 460 -10.20 4.20 32.31
N GLY A 461 -9.12 3.76 31.66
CA GLY A 461 -8.63 2.39 31.77
C GLY A 461 -7.15 2.31 32.11
N VAL A 462 -6.76 1.18 32.68
CA VAL A 462 -5.36 0.76 32.77
C VAL A 462 -5.26 -0.75 32.55
N SER A 463 -4.32 -1.18 31.71
CA SER A 463 -3.95 -2.58 31.49
C SER A 463 -2.59 -2.64 30.78
N PRO A 464 -1.67 -3.58 31.11
CA PRO A 464 -1.80 -4.64 32.12
C PRO A 464 -1.70 -4.14 33.57
N GLY A 465 -1.38 -2.86 33.78
CA GLY A 465 -1.44 -2.24 35.11
C GLY A 465 -2.86 -2.25 35.70
N THR A 466 -2.94 -1.94 37.00
CA THR A 466 -4.20 -2.05 37.77
C THR A 466 -4.49 -0.81 38.61
N VAL A 467 -3.76 0.29 38.40
CA VAL A 467 -3.81 1.47 39.26
C VAL A 467 -4.32 2.68 38.50
N ILE A 468 -5.48 3.18 38.93
CA ILE A 468 -6.05 4.48 38.55
C ILE A 468 -6.13 5.32 39.83
N THR A 469 -5.53 6.51 39.85
CA THR A 469 -5.50 7.40 41.01
C THR A 469 -5.94 8.83 40.64
N GLY A 470 -6.50 9.56 41.61
CA GLY A 470 -6.93 10.94 41.41
C GLY A 470 -8.33 11.11 40.82
N PHE A 471 -9.14 10.06 40.81
CA PHE A 471 -10.56 10.08 40.46
C PHE A 471 -11.38 9.56 41.67
N PRO A 472 -11.79 10.41 42.63
CA PRO A 472 -11.78 11.89 42.67
C PRO A 472 -10.41 12.54 43.02
N PRO A 473 -10.21 13.87 42.78
CA PRO A 473 -11.21 14.85 42.33
C PRO A 473 -11.51 14.88 40.83
N GLY A 474 -10.76 14.13 40.01
CA GLY A 474 -11.13 13.91 38.62
C GLY A 474 -12.46 13.15 38.51
N THR A 475 -13.18 13.36 37.42
CA THR A 475 -14.46 12.69 37.13
C THR A 475 -14.47 12.13 35.72
N THR A 476 -15.10 10.98 35.53
CA THR A 476 -15.45 10.44 34.21
C THR A 476 -16.97 10.26 34.11
N SER A 477 -17.56 10.49 32.93
CA SER A 477 -18.94 10.06 32.63
C SER A 477 -19.04 8.62 32.10
N GLY A 478 -17.90 7.99 31.81
CA GLY A 478 -17.79 6.56 31.52
C GLY A 478 -17.50 5.74 32.78
N THR A 479 -16.98 4.53 32.56
CA THR A 479 -16.58 3.57 33.60
C THR A 479 -15.07 3.59 33.80
N MET A 480 -14.63 3.32 35.03
CA MET A 480 -13.22 3.11 35.34
C MET A 480 -12.88 1.62 35.27
N HIS A 481 -11.90 1.25 34.45
CA HIS A 481 -11.46 -0.13 34.23
C HIS A 481 -10.01 -0.34 34.70
N ALA A 482 -9.83 -0.91 35.89
CA ALA A 482 -8.52 -1.08 36.51
C ALA A 482 -7.98 -2.52 36.38
N GLY A 483 -7.40 -2.84 35.22
CA GLY A 483 -6.83 -4.15 34.93
C GLY A 483 -7.85 -5.28 34.69
N ASP A 484 -9.08 -4.93 34.31
CA ASP A 484 -10.12 -5.91 33.99
C ASP A 484 -10.07 -6.37 32.52
N ALA A 485 -10.96 -7.30 32.16
CA ALA A 485 -11.01 -7.85 30.81
C ALA A 485 -11.37 -6.82 29.72
N VAL A 486 -12.11 -5.76 30.07
CA VAL A 486 -12.48 -4.69 29.12
C VAL A 486 -11.26 -3.84 28.82
N ALA A 487 -10.52 -3.40 29.85
CA ALA A 487 -9.26 -2.68 29.67
C ALA A 487 -8.19 -3.54 28.99
N ALA A 488 -8.14 -4.84 29.28
CA ALA A 488 -7.20 -5.75 28.63
C ALA A 488 -7.48 -5.90 27.13
N GLN A 489 -8.74 -6.03 26.73
CA GLN A 489 -9.09 -6.09 25.31
C GLN A 489 -8.86 -4.74 24.61
N ALA A 490 -9.21 -3.63 25.26
CA ALA A 490 -8.95 -2.29 24.72
C ALA A 490 -7.45 -2.01 24.56
N HIS A 491 -6.63 -2.48 25.50
CA HIS A 491 -5.17 -2.39 25.40
C HIS A 491 -4.64 -3.19 24.21
N ALA A 492 -5.07 -4.45 24.05
CA ALA A 492 -4.67 -5.26 22.90
C ALA A 492 -5.10 -4.64 21.56
N ASP A 493 -6.32 -4.09 21.49
CA ASP A 493 -6.83 -3.40 20.31
C ASP A 493 -6.03 -2.12 20.02
N ALA A 494 -5.62 -1.38 21.05
CA ALA A 494 -4.75 -0.20 20.92
C ALA A 494 -3.33 -0.54 20.45
N VAL A 495 -2.77 -1.66 20.91
CA VAL A 495 -1.49 -2.19 20.39
C VAL A 495 -1.61 -2.49 18.90
N GLY A 496 -2.69 -3.18 18.49
CA GLY A 496 -2.95 -3.45 17.08
C GLY A 496 -3.07 -2.18 16.23
N ALA A 497 -3.79 -1.16 16.73
CA ALA A 497 -3.91 0.13 16.05
C ALA A 497 -2.55 0.86 15.95
N TYR A 498 -1.72 0.82 17.00
CA TYR A 498 -0.38 1.40 16.98
C TYR A 498 0.51 0.73 15.93
N GLU A 499 0.50 -0.61 15.86
CA GLU A 499 1.28 -1.36 14.88
C GLU A 499 0.79 -1.13 13.44
N GLU A 500 -0.54 -1.06 13.24
CA GLU A 500 -1.14 -0.70 11.96
C GLU A 500 -0.67 0.68 11.50
N ALA A 501 -0.77 1.71 12.35
CA ALA A 501 -0.30 3.06 12.04
C ALA A 501 1.22 3.11 11.78
N ALA A 502 2.02 2.40 12.59
CA ALA A 502 3.46 2.30 12.41
C ALA A 502 3.83 1.63 11.07
N SER A 503 2.99 0.71 10.59
CA SER A 503 3.19 0.03 9.31
C SER A 503 2.92 0.93 8.10
N LEU A 504 2.07 1.97 8.20
CA LEU A 504 1.67 2.79 7.04
C LEU A 504 2.84 3.54 6.42
N ASP A 505 2.84 3.71 5.09
CA ASP A 505 3.87 4.52 4.43
C ASP A 505 3.54 6.01 4.55
N ALA A 506 4.56 6.81 4.81
CA ALA A 506 4.41 8.25 4.87
C ALA A 506 4.19 8.85 3.47
N SER A 507 3.18 9.70 3.33
CA SER A 507 3.01 10.59 2.17
C SER A 507 3.97 11.79 2.22
N ALA A 508 4.44 12.18 3.41
CA ALA A 508 5.41 13.27 3.58
C ALA A 508 6.27 13.11 4.83
N THR A 509 7.43 13.78 4.85
CA THR A 509 8.28 13.90 6.04
C THR A 509 8.02 15.24 6.74
N ILE A 510 7.98 15.23 8.07
CA ILE A 510 7.89 16.42 8.93
C ILE A 510 9.04 16.41 9.94
N ALA A 511 9.45 17.59 10.41
CA ALA A 511 10.52 17.71 11.41
C ALA A 511 10.41 19.02 12.18
N GLY A 512 10.93 19.04 13.41
CA GLY A 512 11.03 20.25 14.21
C GLY A 512 9.69 20.75 14.74
N ASP A 513 9.50 22.06 14.75
CA ASP A 513 8.27 22.70 15.19
C ASP A 513 7.24 22.76 14.05
N LEU A 514 6.05 22.22 14.32
CA LEU A 514 4.92 22.19 13.39
C LEU A 514 4.01 23.42 13.56
N GLY A 515 4.27 24.27 14.55
CA GLY A 515 3.54 25.52 14.74
C GLY A 515 3.62 26.42 13.51
N GLY A 516 2.47 26.94 13.08
CA GLY A 516 2.33 27.79 11.89
C GLY A 516 2.13 27.02 10.58
N LEU A 517 2.22 25.69 10.58
CA LEU A 517 1.95 24.88 9.41
C LEU A 517 0.45 24.65 9.19
N THR A 518 0.08 24.48 7.92
CA THR A 518 -1.21 23.94 7.50
C THR A 518 -0.98 22.64 6.75
N LEU A 519 -1.50 21.53 7.27
CA LEU A 519 -1.30 20.17 6.74
C LEU A 519 -2.62 19.59 6.24
N ARG A 520 -2.57 18.94 5.08
CA ARG A 520 -3.70 18.24 4.44
C ARG A 520 -3.77 16.79 4.89
N SER A 521 -4.80 16.05 4.51
CA SER A 521 -4.89 14.62 4.82
C SER A 521 -3.66 13.87 4.28
N GLY A 522 -3.16 12.92 5.08
CA GLY A 522 -1.94 12.16 4.76
C GLY A 522 -1.32 11.46 5.96
N VAL A 523 -0.26 10.69 5.66
CA VAL A 523 0.59 10.03 6.66
C VAL A 523 1.92 10.78 6.73
N TYR A 524 2.22 11.40 7.86
CA TYR A 524 3.41 12.22 8.07
C TYR A 524 4.41 11.48 8.93
N ALA A 525 5.66 11.35 8.49
CA ALA A 525 6.71 10.72 9.30
C ALA A 525 7.74 11.72 9.80
N SER A 526 8.16 11.58 11.05
CA SER A 526 9.36 12.22 11.60
C SER A 526 10.29 11.19 12.22
N ALA A 527 11.58 11.29 11.88
CA ALA A 527 12.62 10.52 12.54
C ALA A 527 13.14 11.22 13.82
N ALA A 528 12.82 12.49 14.01
CA ALA A 528 13.28 13.32 15.12
C ALA A 528 12.09 13.77 15.97
N ALA A 529 12.37 14.34 17.14
CA ALA A 529 11.33 14.90 17.97
C ALA A 529 10.61 16.03 17.22
N VAL A 530 9.29 16.08 17.37
CA VAL A 530 8.46 17.16 16.83
C VAL A 530 7.81 17.92 17.97
N SER A 531 7.59 19.22 17.75
CA SER A 531 6.89 20.07 18.69
C SER A 531 5.79 20.87 18.03
N VAL A 532 4.81 21.34 18.80
CA VAL A 532 3.84 22.36 18.34
C VAL A 532 3.96 23.56 19.28
N SER A 533 4.62 24.63 18.82
CA SER A 533 4.82 25.84 19.62
C SER A 533 3.66 26.83 19.55
N THR A 534 2.97 26.88 18.42
CA THR A 534 1.86 27.81 18.13
C THR A 534 0.64 27.04 17.59
N THR A 535 0.00 27.51 16.52
CA THR A 535 -1.16 26.84 15.92
C THR A 535 -0.72 25.96 14.76
N LEU A 536 -0.96 24.65 14.84
CA LEU A 536 -0.95 23.73 13.71
C LEU A 536 -2.38 23.65 13.14
N ILE A 537 -2.53 23.83 11.83
CA ILE A 537 -3.82 23.71 11.14
C ILE A 537 -3.88 22.38 10.39
N LEU A 538 -4.95 21.61 10.58
CA LEU A 538 -5.30 20.46 9.77
C LEU A 538 -6.47 20.86 8.86
N ASP A 539 -6.22 20.91 7.57
CA ASP A 539 -7.16 21.43 6.57
C ASP A 539 -7.70 20.29 5.71
N GLY A 540 -8.99 19.97 5.91
CA GLY A 540 -9.67 18.93 5.15
C GLY A 540 -10.05 19.35 3.74
N GLN A 541 -9.92 20.63 3.36
CA GLN A 541 -10.26 21.12 2.01
C GLN A 541 -11.69 20.79 1.53
N ASN A 542 -12.62 20.65 2.48
CA ASN A 542 -14.01 20.18 2.35
C ASN A 542 -14.18 18.67 2.09
N ASP A 543 -13.13 17.87 2.29
CA ASP A 543 -13.17 16.41 2.37
C ASP A 543 -13.43 15.98 3.84
N PRO A 544 -14.63 15.46 4.18
CA PRO A 544 -14.95 14.96 5.52
C PRO A 544 -14.30 13.61 5.86
N ASN A 545 -13.75 12.93 4.86
CA ASN A 545 -13.10 11.62 5.00
C ASN A 545 -11.58 11.72 5.17
N GLY A 546 -10.99 12.91 5.07
CA GLY A 546 -9.56 13.13 5.24
C GLY A 546 -9.01 12.46 6.51
N VAL A 547 -7.89 11.74 6.37
CA VAL A 547 -7.21 11.06 7.48
C VAL A 547 -5.81 11.66 7.68
N TRP A 548 -5.46 11.98 8.93
CA TRP A 548 -4.13 12.45 9.32
C TRP A 548 -3.48 11.45 10.26
N ILE A 549 -2.32 10.91 9.87
CA ILE A 549 -1.55 9.97 10.72
C ILE A 549 -0.13 10.51 10.87
N PHE A 550 0.22 10.94 12.07
CA PHE A 550 1.54 11.44 12.43
C PHE A 550 2.36 10.32 13.07
N LYS A 551 3.39 9.85 12.37
CA LYS A 551 4.34 8.83 12.82
C LYS A 551 5.60 9.50 13.33
N VAL A 552 5.75 9.62 14.65
CA VAL A 552 6.87 10.31 15.29
C VAL A 552 7.77 9.27 15.94
N ASN A 553 8.91 8.96 15.31
CA ASN A 553 9.88 7.99 15.84
C ASN A 553 10.80 8.58 16.92
N ALA A 554 10.26 9.46 17.75
CA ALA A 554 10.94 10.19 18.80
C ALA A 554 9.87 10.77 19.76
N ALA A 555 10.21 11.82 20.53
CA ALA A 555 9.26 12.50 21.41
C ALA A 555 8.30 13.43 20.65
N LEU A 556 7.08 13.58 21.18
CA LEU A 556 6.11 14.61 20.78
C LEU A 556 5.95 15.61 21.94
N GLY A 557 6.12 16.89 21.64
CA GLY A 557 5.90 17.98 22.61
C GLY A 557 4.90 19.02 22.12
N THR A 558 4.19 19.69 23.03
CA THR A 558 3.55 20.97 22.70
C THR A 558 3.97 22.04 23.70
N ALA A 559 4.16 23.28 23.23
CA ALA A 559 4.37 24.40 24.13
C ALA A 559 3.06 24.74 24.86
N ALA A 560 3.16 25.50 25.96
CA ALA A 560 1.96 25.99 26.64
C ALA A 560 1.14 26.91 25.71
N SER A 561 -0.18 26.82 25.79
CA SER A 561 -1.14 27.60 24.99
C SER A 561 -1.08 27.36 23.47
N SER A 562 -0.44 26.28 23.02
CA SER A 562 -0.44 25.83 21.62
C SER A 562 -1.82 25.32 21.18
N ARG A 563 -2.07 25.25 19.87
CA ARG A 563 -3.36 24.79 19.32
C ARG A 563 -3.19 23.86 18.12
N ILE A 564 -3.99 22.81 18.04
CA ILE A 564 -4.18 22.01 16.81
C ILE A 564 -5.61 22.23 16.34
N ARG A 565 -5.78 22.95 15.23
CA ARG A 565 -7.09 23.39 14.74
C ARG A 565 -7.48 22.66 13.46
N LEU A 566 -8.67 22.06 13.46
CA LEU A 566 -9.26 21.43 12.29
C LEU A 566 -10.13 22.45 11.54
N ILE A 567 -9.98 22.52 10.22
CA ILE A 567 -10.78 23.40 9.35
C ILE A 567 -11.27 22.66 8.10
N ASN A 568 -12.25 23.25 7.41
CA ASN A 568 -12.76 22.81 6.11
C ASN A 568 -13.04 21.30 6.04
N GLY A 569 -13.90 20.78 6.93
CA GLY A 569 -14.32 19.37 6.89
C GLY A 569 -13.37 18.39 7.56
N ALA A 570 -12.19 18.79 8.04
CA ALA A 570 -11.35 17.89 8.84
C ALA A 570 -12.12 17.38 10.07
N ASP A 571 -12.17 16.06 10.24
CA ASP A 571 -12.87 15.39 11.33
C ASP A 571 -11.89 14.87 12.39
N LEU A 572 -12.21 15.11 13.67
CA LEU A 572 -11.31 14.80 14.78
C LEU A 572 -11.16 13.29 15.06
N SER A 573 -12.13 12.46 14.63
CA SER A 573 -12.05 11.00 14.72
C SER A 573 -11.03 10.41 13.74
N ARG A 574 -10.50 11.22 12.82
CA ARG A 574 -9.59 10.81 11.74
C ARG A 574 -8.17 11.35 11.90
N VAL A 575 -7.82 11.87 13.08
CA VAL A 575 -6.48 12.39 13.41
C VAL A 575 -5.80 11.47 14.42
N PHE A 576 -4.65 10.91 14.05
CA PHE A 576 -3.90 9.94 14.85
C PHE A 576 -2.43 10.33 14.99
N TRP A 577 -1.88 10.14 16.18
CA TRP A 577 -0.48 10.38 16.54
C TRP A 577 0.11 9.07 17.06
N GLN A 578 0.90 8.40 16.23
CA GLN A 578 1.70 7.24 16.61
C GLN A 578 3.09 7.75 17.03
N VAL A 579 3.40 7.68 18.32
CA VAL A 579 4.62 8.29 18.88
C VAL A 579 5.44 7.24 19.61
N THR A 580 6.65 6.94 19.13
CA THR A 580 7.53 5.94 19.74
C THR A 580 8.11 6.42 21.08
N GLY A 581 8.38 7.72 21.21
CA GLY A 581 8.95 8.33 22.41
C GLY A 581 7.92 8.94 23.36
N ALA A 582 8.40 9.57 24.44
CA ALA A 582 7.55 10.23 25.42
C ALA A 582 6.70 11.34 24.80
N VAL A 583 5.48 11.50 25.31
CA VAL A 583 4.55 12.56 24.89
C VAL A 583 4.38 13.55 26.05
N SER A 584 4.69 14.82 25.80
CA SER A 584 4.52 15.91 26.77
C SER A 584 3.66 17.01 26.17
N LEU A 585 2.39 17.05 26.57
CA LEU A 585 1.44 18.05 26.09
C LEU A 585 1.44 19.26 27.04
N GLY A 586 1.73 20.45 26.50
CA GLY A 586 1.86 21.69 27.25
C GLY A 586 0.57 22.14 27.95
N ALA A 587 0.74 22.94 29.02
CA ALA A 587 -0.37 23.47 29.80
C ALA A 587 -1.24 24.45 28.97
N ALA A 588 -2.55 24.49 29.26
CA ALA A 588 -3.52 25.39 28.62
C ALA A 588 -3.57 25.30 27.07
N SER A 589 -3.10 24.20 26.49
CA SER A 589 -3.18 23.96 25.04
C SER A 589 -4.53 23.36 24.62
N GLU A 590 -4.86 23.49 23.35
CA GLU A 590 -5.98 22.81 22.67
C GLU A 590 -5.41 21.74 21.72
N PHE A 591 -5.57 20.46 22.04
CA PHE A 591 -5.02 19.35 21.26
C PHE A 591 -6.13 18.53 20.60
N SER A 592 -5.94 18.18 19.33
CA SER A 592 -6.90 17.39 18.55
C SER A 592 -6.29 16.07 18.08
N GLY A 593 -7.03 14.97 18.28
CA GLY A 593 -6.72 13.64 17.77
C GLY A 593 -6.38 12.59 18.83
N THR A 594 -6.22 11.34 18.37
CA THR A 594 -5.87 10.18 19.21
C THR A 594 -4.36 9.99 19.28
N VAL A 595 -3.79 9.98 20.48
CA VAL A 595 -2.37 9.66 20.72
C VAL A 595 -2.22 8.21 21.14
N LEU A 596 -1.36 7.47 20.44
CA LEU A 596 -0.94 6.10 20.74
C LEU A 596 0.59 6.10 20.94
N SER A 597 1.06 5.71 22.12
CA SER A 597 2.50 5.67 22.43
C SER A 597 2.84 4.52 23.39
N PRO A 598 3.94 3.78 23.22
CA PRO A 598 4.40 2.85 24.24
C PRO A 598 5.00 3.57 25.45
N ALA A 599 5.39 4.83 25.33
CA ALA A 599 6.02 5.60 26.38
C ALA A 599 5.00 6.32 27.28
N THR A 600 5.51 6.97 28.33
CA THR A 600 4.69 7.80 29.23
C THR A 600 4.10 9.01 28.49
N ILE A 601 2.84 9.31 28.80
CA ILE A 601 2.10 10.48 28.32
C ILE A 601 1.84 11.42 29.51
N THR A 602 2.32 12.66 29.41
CA THR A 602 2.05 13.71 30.40
C THR A 602 1.20 14.80 29.76
N VAL A 603 0.05 15.07 30.37
CA VAL A 603 -0.89 16.10 29.94
C VAL A 603 -0.79 17.28 30.92
N GLY A 604 -0.32 18.42 30.42
CA GLY A 604 -0.09 19.63 31.20
C GLY A 604 -1.38 20.23 31.76
N THR A 605 -1.25 21.04 32.81
CA THR A 605 -2.40 21.57 33.54
C THR A 605 -3.36 22.39 32.65
N ASN A 606 -4.67 22.25 32.83
CA ASN A 606 -5.70 23.01 32.11
C ASN A 606 -5.73 22.79 30.58
N MET A 607 -5.11 21.73 30.06
CA MET A 607 -5.26 21.37 28.63
C MET A 607 -6.69 20.93 28.31
N GLN A 608 -7.18 21.38 27.14
CA GLN A 608 -8.35 20.83 26.46
C GLN A 608 -7.89 19.82 25.40
N LEU A 609 -8.37 18.59 25.49
CA LEU A 609 -8.00 17.49 24.61
C LEU A 609 -9.25 16.96 23.91
N ASP A 610 -9.39 17.28 22.62
CA ASP A 610 -10.44 16.79 21.73
C ASP A 610 -9.93 15.53 21.00
N GLY A 611 -10.00 14.39 21.67
CA GLY A 611 -9.32 13.17 21.24
C GLY A 611 -9.12 12.16 22.36
N ARG A 612 -8.04 11.37 22.26
CA ARG A 612 -7.73 10.28 23.22
C ARG A 612 -6.25 10.27 23.57
N VAL A 613 -5.90 9.83 24.77
CA VAL A 613 -4.52 9.55 25.18
C VAL A 613 -4.37 8.10 25.62
N ILE A 614 -3.62 7.32 24.84
CA ILE A 614 -3.44 5.90 25.04
C ILE A 614 -1.94 5.59 25.12
N SER A 615 -1.50 5.19 26.31
CA SER A 615 -0.16 4.70 26.57
C SER A 615 -0.17 3.18 26.61
N LEU A 616 0.64 2.50 25.78
CA LEU A 616 0.66 1.05 25.68
C LEU A 616 1.46 0.41 26.83
N ASP A 617 2.63 0.95 27.18
CA ASP A 617 3.44 0.40 28.28
C ASP A 617 3.66 1.41 29.43
N GLY A 618 3.53 2.70 29.13
CA GLY A 618 3.79 3.81 30.05
C GLY A 618 2.59 4.21 30.92
N ALA A 619 2.82 5.25 31.72
CA ALA A 619 1.76 5.87 32.52
C ALA A 619 1.10 7.01 31.74
N VAL A 620 -0.16 7.31 32.08
CA VAL A 620 -0.82 8.56 31.68
C VAL A 620 -0.97 9.46 32.91
N SER A 621 -0.41 10.66 32.85
CA SER A 621 -0.51 11.66 33.92
C SER A 621 -1.33 12.87 33.48
N LEU A 622 -2.38 13.19 34.25
CA LEU A 622 -3.34 14.27 34.00
C LEU A 622 -3.29 15.32 35.12
N SER A 623 -3.63 16.56 34.79
CA SER A 623 -3.71 17.67 35.73
C SER A 623 -4.81 18.65 35.34
N THR A 624 -5.96 18.66 36.02
CA THR A 624 -7.06 19.62 35.78
C THR A 624 -7.42 19.77 34.28
N ASN A 625 -7.58 18.65 33.57
CA ASN A 625 -7.81 18.63 32.12
C ASN A 625 -9.28 18.51 31.76
N THR A 626 -9.63 18.86 30.52
CA THR A 626 -10.89 18.45 29.89
C THR A 626 -10.56 17.53 28.73
N VAL A 627 -11.01 16.27 28.79
CA VAL A 627 -10.80 15.27 27.75
C VAL A 627 -12.16 14.92 27.13
N ALA A 628 -12.34 15.31 25.86
CA ALA A 628 -13.53 15.07 25.08
C ALA A 628 -13.18 14.23 23.84
N SER A 629 -13.45 12.93 23.90
CA SER A 629 -13.24 12.02 22.77
C SER A 629 -14.48 11.93 21.89
N PRO A 630 -14.34 11.96 20.55
CA PRO A 630 -15.47 11.72 19.65
C PRO A 630 -15.82 10.23 19.69
N PRO A 631 -17.10 9.82 19.62
CA PRO A 631 -17.40 8.43 19.28
C PRO A 631 -16.74 8.09 17.93
N GLU A 632 -16.12 6.91 17.81
CA GLU A 632 -15.58 6.47 16.50
C GLU A 632 -16.75 6.34 15.52
N GLU A 633 -16.59 6.74 14.25
CA GLU A 633 -17.55 6.35 13.21
C GLU A 633 -17.58 4.82 13.14
N PRO A 634 -18.71 4.15 13.42
CA PRO A 634 -18.77 2.70 13.32
C PRO A 634 -18.37 2.30 11.90
N GLY A 635 -17.42 1.36 11.76
CA GLY A 635 -17.14 0.76 10.46
C GLY A 635 -18.36 0.01 9.91
N THR A 636 -18.26 -0.50 8.69
CA THR A 636 -19.41 -1.14 8.03
C THR A 636 -19.54 -2.61 8.39
N LEU A 637 -20.78 -3.09 8.51
CA LEU A 637 -21.06 -4.52 8.43
C LEU A 637 -21.38 -4.85 6.98
N THR A 638 -20.57 -5.70 6.36
CA THR A 638 -20.74 -6.07 4.95
C THR A 638 -20.72 -7.57 4.78
N ALA A 639 -21.48 -8.04 3.80
CA ALA A 639 -21.42 -9.40 3.32
C ALA A 639 -21.11 -9.39 1.83
N THR A 640 -20.26 -10.34 1.42
CA THR A 640 -19.96 -10.62 0.02
C THR A 640 -20.42 -12.03 -0.28
N ALA A 641 -21.19 -12.18 -1.35
CA ALA A 641 -21.65 -13.46 -1.86
C ALA A 641 -21.33 -13.56 -3.34
N ASN A 642 -21.01 -14.77 -3.79
CA ASN A 642 -20.77 -15.09 -5.19
C ASN A 642 -21.81 -16.10 -5.69
N GLY A 643 -22.00 -16.18 -7.01
CA GLY A 643 -22.83 -17.21 -7.62
C GLY A 643 -22.22 -18.61 -7.52
N ALA A 644 -23.01 -19.65 -7.77
CA ALA A 644 -22.55 -21.03 -7.92
C ALA A 644 -23.03 -21.59 -9.26
N THR A 645 -22.15 -22.29 -9.96
CA THR A 645 -22.54 -23.15 -11.09
C THR A 645 -22.62 -24.58 -10.59
N LEU A 646 -23.79 -25.21 -10.72
CA LEU A 646 -23.99 -26.60 -10.30
C LEU A 646 -23.56 -27.56 -11.41
N GLY A 647 -23.11 -28.75 -11.02
CA GLY A 647 -22.74 -29.82 -11.94
C GLY A 647 -23.89 -30.26 -12.83
N SER A 648 -23.56 -30.76 -14.03
CA SER A 648 -24.56 -31.34 -14.93
C SER A 648 -25.06 -32.68 -14.41
N VAL A 649 -26.36 -32.94 -14.62
CA VAL A 649 -26.99 -34.20 -14.24
C VAL A 649 -27.90 -34.68 -15.38
N VAL A 650 -27.97 -36.00 -15.56
CA VAL A 650 -28.84 -36.62 -16.57
C VAL A 650 -30.25 -36.74 -15.99
N LEU A 651 -31.23 -36.10 -16.64
CA LEU A 651 -32.64 -36.20 -16.25
C LEU A 651 -33.31 -37.36 -17.00
N ASP A 652 -33.63 -38.44 -16.28
CA ASP A 652 -34.31 -39.62 -16.83
C ASP A 652 -35.85 -39.51 -16.78
N GLY A 653 -36.37 -38.52 -16.04
CA GLY A 653 -37.80 -38.27 -15.87
C GLY A 653 -38.51 -39.21 -14.88
N VAL A 654 -37.79 -40.13 -14.25
CA VAL A 654 -38.34 -41.19 -13.39
C VAL A 654 -37.74 -41.17 -11.99
N THR A 655 -36.49 -40.74 -11.84
CA THR A 655 -35.79 -40.68 -10.54
C THR A 655 -35.45 -39.24 -10.14
N THR A 656 -35.36 -38.99 -8.83
CA THR A 656 -34.88 -37.70 -8.32
C THR A 656 -33.39 -37.54 -8.63
N GLN A 657 -33.03 -36.38 -9.15
CA GLN A 657 -31.65 -36.03 -9.51
C GLN A 657 -31.12 -34.91 -8.61
N PHE A 658 -29.80 -34.87 -8.39
CA PHE A 658 -29.15 -33.88 -7.52
C PHE A 658 -28.00 -33.19 -8.25
N ALA A 659 -28.15 -31.91 -8.52
CA ALA A 659 -27.07 -31.08 -9.04
C ALA A 659 -26.36 -30.37 -7.88
N THR A 660 -25.07 -30.61 -7.70
CA THR A 660 -24.29 -30.02 -6.60
C THR A 660 -23.24 -29.05 -7.13
N GLY A 661 -22.89 -28.04 -6.34
CA GLY A 661 -21.81 -27.11 -6.66
C GLY A 661 -21.36 -26.35 -5.42
N GLN A 662 -20.23 -25.66 -5.52
CA GLN A 662 -19.75 -24.77 -4.45
C GLN A 662 -19.66 -23.34 -4.99
N SER A 663 -19.89 -22.37 -4.11
CA SER A 663 -19.54 -20.98 -4.35
C SER A 663 -18.38 -20.60 -3.45
N THR A 664 -17.28 -20.16 -4.03
CA THR A 664 -16.09 -19.78 -3.26
C THR A 664 -16.05 -18.28 -3.01
N GLY A 665 -15.43 -17.86 -1.91
CA GLY A 665 -15.13 -16.46 -1.64
C GLY A 665 -16.32 -15.67 -1.09
N TRP A 666 -17.22 -16.34 -0.38
CA TRP A 666 -18.18 -15.64 0.46
C TRP A 666 -17.47 -15.10 1.70
N SER A 667 -17.91 -13.93 2.17
CA SER A 667 -17.38 -13.35 3.40
C SER A 667 -18.40 -12.50 4.12
N VAL A 668 -18.22 -12.38 5.44
CA VAL A 668 -18.84 -11.35 6.27
C VAL A 668 -17.72 -10.57 6.94
N SER A 669 -17.74 -9.24 6.80
CA SER A 669 -16.81 -8.32 7.47
C SER A 669 -17.60 -7.47 8.45
N ASP A 670 -17.33 -7.62 9.75
CA ASP A 670 -17.85 -6.72 10.78
C ASP A 670 -16.75 -5.75 11.22
N GLU A 671 -16.74 -4.58 10.58
CA GLU A 671 -15.79 -3.51 10.88
C GLU A 671 -16.37 -2.50 11.88
N ARG A 672 -17.58 -2.72 12.40
CA ARG A 672 -18.23 -1.81 13.36
C ARG A 672 -17.43 -1.67 14.65
N GLY A 673 -16.54 -2.62 14.96
CA GLY A 673 -15.64 -2.58 16.12
C GLY A 673 -16.31 -2.82 17.48
N SER A 674 -17.64 -2.65 17.57
CA SER A 674 -18.44 -2.81 18.78
C SER A 674 -18.59 -4.25 19.25
N GLY A 675 -18.36 -5.23 18.38
CA GLY A 675 -18.67 -6.64 18.66
C GLY A 675 -20.19 -6.90 18.77
N ALA A 676 -21.02 -5.99 18.25
CA ALA A 676 -22.45 -6.20 18.17
C ALA A 676 -22.78 -7.46 17.36
N ARG A 677 -23.83 -8.18 17.76
CA ARG A 677 -24.33 -9.34 17.04
C ARG A 677 -24.61 -9.00 15.57
N TRP A 678 -24.46 -10.00 14.71
CA TRP A 678 -24.86 -9.89 13.31
C TRP A 678 -25.45 -11.19 12.78
N THR A 679 -26.28 -11.07 11.76
CA THR A 679 -26.90 -12.22 11.07
C THR A 679 -26.77 -12.06 9.57
N LEU A 680 -26.36 -13.14 8.89
CA LEU A 680 -26.41 -13.28 7.44
C LEU A 680 -27.66 -14.06 7.07
N THR A 681 -28.56 -13.42 6.31
CA THR A 681 -29.80 -14.04 5.84
C THR A 681 -29.81 -14.19 4.32
N LEU A 682 -30.52 -15.22 3.85
CA LEU A 682 -30.70 -15.53 2.43
C LEU A 682 -32.18 -15.65 2.09
N SER A 683 -32.56 -15.18 0.92
CA SER A 683 -33.77 -15.64 0.23
C SER A 683 -33.45 -15.94 -1.23
N ALA A 684 -34.26 -16.75 -1.90
CA ALA A 684 -34.05 -17.14 -3.28
C ALA A 684 -35.31 -16.99 -4.13
N THR A 685 -35.14 -16.58 -5.37
CA THR A 685 -36.21 -16.65 -6.36
C THR A 685 -36.46 -18.09 -6.79
N VAL A 686 -37.65 -18.35 -7.33
CA VAL A 686 -38.01 -19.64 -7.94
C VAL A 686 -36.98 -20.05 -9.00
N PRO A 687 -36.30 -21.20 -8.85
CA PRO A 687 -35.41 -21.73 -9.87
C PRO A 687 -36.17 -21.91 -11.18
N THR A 688 -35.81 -21.11 -12.18
CA THR A 688 -36.53 -21.04 -13.45
C THR A 688 -35.57 -21.38 -14.57
N SER A 689 -35.95 -22.35 -15.40
CA SER A 689 -35.32 -22.54 -16.70
C SER A 689 -36.15 -21.86 -17.77
N ALA A 690 -35.48 -21.07 -18.60
CA ALA A 690 -36.12 -20.23 -19.60
C ALA A 690 -36.87 -21.05 -20.67
N ALA A 691 -37.85 -20.41 -21.31
CA ALA A 691 -38.48 -20.92 -22.52
C ALA A 691 -37.44 -21.21 -23.60
N GLY A 692 -37.66 -22.26 -24.37
CA GLY A 692 -36.77 -22.74 -25.41
C GLY A 692 -37.53 -22.89 -26.71
N THR A 693 -36.90 -23.52 -27.70
CA THR A 693 -37.42 -23.54 -29.08
C THR A 693 -38.63 -24.44 -29.27
N ALA A 694 -38.74 -25.54 -28.50
CA ALA A 694 -39.86 -26.49 -28.60
C ALA A 694 -40.88 -26.36 -27.45
N ASP A 695 -40.37 -26.09 -26.23
CA ASP A 695 -41.21 -25.81 -25.06
C ASP A 695 -41.08 -24.33 -24.72
N THR A 696 -42.13 -23.57 -25.07
CA THR A 696 -42.18 -22.11 -24.94
C THR A 696 -42.60 -21.65 -23.54
N ILE A 697 -42.91 -22.58 -22.64
CA ILE A 697 -43.27 -22.26 -21.26
C ILE A 697 -42.03 -22.45 -20.37
N PRO A 698 -41.59 -21.43 -19.62
CA PRO A 698 -40.53 -21.57 -18.64
C PRO A 698 -40.87 -22.65 -17.60
N ARG A 699 -39.88 -23.44 -17.23
CA ARG A 699 -40.05 -24.50 -16.21
C ARG A 699 -39.53 -24.01 -14.88
N GLN A 700 -40.31 -24.26 -13.82
CA GLN A 700 -40.00 -23.82 -12.47
C GLN A 700 -39.87 -25.02 -11.54
N LEU A 701 -38.91 -24.95 -10.63
CA LEU A 701 -38.85 -25.84 -9.47
C LEU A 701 -39.29 -25.07 -8.22
N PRO A 702 -39.90 -25.72 -7.22
CA PRO A 702 -40.12 -25.08 -5.92
C PRO A 702 -38.80 -24.53 -5.37
N VAL A 703 -38.81 -23.35 -4.73
CA VAL A 703 -37.59 -22.74 -4.14
C VAL A 703 -36.89 -23.69 -3.19
N GLY A 704 -37.67 -24.42 -2.37
CA GLY A 704 -37.17 -25.44 -1.44
C GLY A 704 -36.58 -26.69 -2.11
N SER A 705 -36.42 -26.69 -3.44
CA SER A 705 -35.60 -27.66 -4.15
C SER A 705 -34.12 -27.28 -4.12
N LEU A 706 -33.81 -26.00 -3.88
CA LEU A 706 -32.47 -25.47 -3.76
C LEU A 706 -32.07 -25.41 -2.29
N ALA A 707 -30.98 -26.08 -1.95
CA ALA A 707 -30.40 -26.12 -0.62
C ALA A 707 -29.01 -25.48 -0.61
N ILE A 708 -28.64 -24.91 0.54
CA ILE A 708 -27.32 -24.35 0.79
C ILE A 708 -26.82 -24.80 2.16
N SER A 709 -25.52 -25.08 2.24
CA SER A 709 -24.79 -25.28 3.49
C SER A 709 -23.57 -24.36 3.49
N THR A 710 -23.24 -23.77 4.64
CA THR A 710 -22.22 -22.73 4.78
C THR A 710 -20.79 -23.21 4.52
N GLY A 711 -20.49 -24.47 4.84
CA GLY A 711 -19.12 -24.97 4.85
C GLY A 711 -18.28 -24.44 6.04
N PRO A 712 -16.98 -24.77 6.08
CA PRO A 712 -16.06 -24.29 7.11
C PRO A 712 -15.90 -22.76 7.08
N ILE A 713 -15.85 -22.15 8.26
CA ILE A 713 -15.64 -20.71 8.42
C ILE A 713 -14.21 -20.45 8.91
N THR A 714 -13.51 -19.54 8.23
CA THR A 714 -12.14 -19.17 8.55
C THR A 714 -12.11 -17.70 8.97
N ALA A 715 -11.53 -17.40 10.14
CA ALA A 715 -11.23 -16.05 10.57
C ALA A 715 -9.92 -15.57 9.90
N MET A 716 -9.94 -14.38 9.30
CA MET A 716 -8.73 -13.77 8.72
C MET A 716 -7.82 -13.17 9.80
N SER A 717 -6.61 -12.74 9.42
CA SER A 717 -5.69 -12.07 10.35
C SER A 717 -6.31 -10.78 10.90
N GLY A 718 -6.22 -10.56 12.22
CA GLY A 718 -6.83 -9.40 12.88
C GLY A 718 -8.35 -9.50 13.09
N THR A 719 -8.93 -10.68 12.84
CA THR A 719 -10.33 -11.04 13.12
C THR A 719 -10.41 -11.77 14.46
N ASP A 720 -11.51 -11.57 15.19
CA ASP A 720 -11.83 -12.40 16.36
C ASP A 720 -11.96 -13.88 15.97
N SER A 721 -11.92 -14.78 16.96
CA SER A 721 -12.06 -16.21 16.69
C SER A 721 -13.40 -16.53 16.02
N ALA A 722 -13.40 -17.42 15.03
CA ALA A 722 -14.64 -17.93 14.42
C ALA A 722 -15.41 -18.91 15.35
N VAL A 723 -14.81 -19.31 16.47
CA VAL A 723 -15.45 -20.21 17.44
C VAL A 723 -16.65 -19.52 18.08
N GLY A 724 -17.83 -20.11 17.94
CA GLY A 724 -19.10 -19.55 18.47
C GLY A 724 -20.01 -18.97 17.40
N LEU A 725 -19.53 -18.82 16.16
CA LEU A 725 -20.41 -18.61 15.00
C LEU A 725 -21.30 -19.83 14.78
N THR A 726 -22.56 -19.58 14.42
CA THR A 726 -23.59 -20.63 14.28
C THR A 726 -23.99 -20.78 12.81
N PRO A 727 -23.33 -21.67 12.06
CA PRO A 727 -23.70 -21.97 10.68
C PRO A 727 -24.97 -22.83 10.59
N SER A 728 -25.77 -22.59 9.55
CA SER A 728 -26.97 -23.35 9.21
C SER A 728 -26.83 -24.05 7.86
N THR A 729 -27.61 -25.13 7.68
CA THR A 729 -27.96 -25.69 6.37
C THR A 729 -29.43 -25.40 6.10
N LEU A 730 -29.73 -24.83 4.94
CA LEU A 730 -31.07 -24.33 4.60
C LEU A 730 -31.61 -25.06 3.36
N GLN A 731 -32.90 -25.38 3.39
CA GLN A 731 -33.72 -25.49 2.18
C GLN A 731 -34.29 -24.10 1.92
N LEU A 732 -33.95 -23.51 0.77
CA LEU A 732 -34.20 -22.09 0.52
C LEU A 732 -35.70 -21.80 0.34
N THR A 733 -36.09 -20.60 0.78
CA THR A 733 -37.42 -20.02 0.56
C THR A 733 -37.31 -18.68 -0.15
N ASP A 734 -38.45 -18.15 -0.60
CA ASP A 734 -38.59 -16.76 -1.06
C ASP A 734 -38.54 -15.76 0.10
N GLU A 735 -38.78 -16.20 1.33
CA GLU A 735 -38.60 -15.43 2.56
C GLU A 735 -37.16 -15.52 3.12
N PRO A 736 -36.66 -14.47 3.81
CA PRO A 736 -35.32 -14.48 4.42
C PRO A 736 -35.15 -15.55 5.51
N GLN A 737 -34.05 -16.31 5.43
CA GLN A 737 -33.65 -17.35 6.38
C GLN A 737 -32.21 -17.13 6.85
N THR A 738 -31.92 -17.33 8.13
CA THR A 738 -30.57 -17.14 8.70
C THR A 738 -29.64 -18.28 8.31
N LEU A 739 -28.62 -17.96 7.52
CA LEU A 739 -27.57 -18.89 7.11
C LEU A 739 -26.44 -18.94 8.15
N LEU A 740 -26.08 -17.80 8.73
CA LEU A 740 -24.98 -17.66 9.68
C LEU A 740 -25.33 -16.58 10.70
N SER A 741 -25.08 -16.84 11.99
CA SER A 741 -25.24 -15.81 13.01
C SER A 741 -24.08 -15.73 14.00
N SER A 742 -23.82 -14.50 14.43
CA SER A 742 -22.86 -14.11 15.45
C SER A 742 -23.59 -13.72 16.73
N PRO A 743 -23.65 -14.62 17.74
CA PRO A 743 -24.34 -14.35 18.99
C PRO A 743 -23.52 -13.51 19.99
N GLY A 744 -22.25 -13.23 19.69
CA GLY A 744 -21.30 -12.49 20.55
C GLY A 744 -20.29 -11.67 19.73
N ALA A 745 -19.21 -11.19 20.36
CA ALA A 745 -18.21 -10.37 19.69
C ALA A 745 -17.41 -11.17 18.65
N HIS A 746 -17.82 -11.06 17.38
CA HIS A 746 -17.13 -11.62 16.23
C HIS A 746 -16.83 -10.50 15.24
N ARG A 747 -15.79 -9.71 15.56
CA ARG A 747 -15.31 -8.57 14.77
C ARG A 747 -14.32 -9.05 13.72
N GLY A 748 -14.13 -8.25 12.66
CA GLY A 748 -13.22 -8.54 11.56
C GLY A 748 -13.90 -9.36 10.45
N THR A 749 -13.08 -9.96 9.58
CA THR A 749 -13.58 -10.65 8.38
C THR A 749 -13.49 -12.17 8.51
N TYR A 750 -14.61 -12.82 8.20
CA TYR A 750 -14.78 -14.27 8.13
C TYR A 750 -15.04 -14.68 6.69
N THR A 751 -14.35 -15.72 6.21
CA THR A 751 -14.55 -16.30 4.88
C THR A 751 -15.08 -17.72 4.98
N PHE A 752 -15.90 -18.12 4.01
CA PHE A 752 -16.46 -19.46 3.91
C PHE A 752 -16.90 -19.74 2.46
N ASP A 753 -17.06 -21.03 2.12
CA ASP A 753 -17.38 -21.47 0.77
C ASP A 753 -18.65 -22.34 0.78
N PRO A 754 -19.84 -21.75 0.57
CA PRO A 754 -21.08 -22.50 0.64
C PRO A 754 -21.21 -23.58 -0.43
N ALA A 755 -21.74 -24.74 -0.05
CA ALA A 755 -22.13 -25.79 -0.97
C ALA A 755 -23.64 -25.72 -1.25
N PHE A 756 -23.99 -25.83 -2.53
CA PHE A 756 -25.35 -25.79 -3.06
C PHE A 756 -25.76 -27.17 -3.57
N THR A 757 -27.04 -27.51 -3.39
CA THR A 757 -27.66 -28.69 -3.99
C THR A 757 -29.02 -28.30 -4.57
N LEU A 758 -29.25 -28.58 -5.85
CA LEU A 758 -30.56 -28.48 -6.47
C LEU A 758 -31.13 -29.89 -6.67
N THR A 759 -32.26 -30.15 -6.02
CA THR A 759 -33.02 -31.39 -6.14
C THR A 759 -34.00 -31.26 -7.31
N VAL A 760 -33.95 -32.17 -8.27
CA VAL A 760 -34.86 -32.21 -9.41
C VAL A 760 -35.77 -33.44 -9.25
N PRO A 761 -37.07 -33.28 -8.95
CA PRO A 761 -37.95 -34.40 -8.64
C PRO A 761 -38.36 -35.22 -9.89
N PRO A 762 -38.87 -36.45 -9.71
CA PRO A 762 -39.43 -37.25 -10.79
C PRO A 762 -40.55 -36.49 -11.51
N GLY A 763 -40.66 -36.66 -12.83
CA GLY A 763 -41.63 -35.91 -13.63
C GLY A 763 -41.32 -34.41 -13.81
N ALA A 764 -40.24 -33.88 -13.21
CA ALA A 764 -39.65 -32.61 -13.66
C ALA A 764 -38.93 -32.87 -14.99
N TYR A 765 -39.72 -32.89 -16.07
CA TYR A 765 -39.19 -33.05 -17.40
C TYR A 765 -38.43 -31.79 -17.82
N ARG A 766 -37.32 -32.04 -18.54
CA ARG A 766 -36.52 -31.11 -19.35
C ARG A 766 -37.12 -29.70 -19.46
N SER A 767 -36.35 -28.68 -19.09
CA SER A 767 -36.40 -27.46 -19.88
C SER A 767 -35.78 -27.77 -21.24
N ASN A 768 -36.63 -27.90 -22.27
CA ASN A 768 -36.31 -27.65 -23.68
C ASN A 768 -34.93 -28.12 -24.28
N PHE A 769 -34.35 -29.23 -23.73
CA PHE A 769 -33.42 -30.30 -24.25
C PHE A 769 -31.86 -30.23 -24.12
N VAL A 770 -31.17 -31.04 -23.26
CA VAL A 770 -29.66 -31.14 -23.27
C VAL A 770 -29.08 -32.32 -24.07
N GLY A 771 -28.41 -32.01 -25.19
CA GLY A 771 -27.54 -32.85 -26.04
C GLY A 771 -27.37 -32.18 -27.44
N SER A 772 -26.38 -32.57 -28.27
CA SER A 772 -26.37 -32.15 -29.68
C SER A 772 -27.47 -32.87 -30.46
N ILE A 773 -28.45 -32.11 -30.95
CA ILE A 773 -29.25 -32.40 -32.14
C ILE A 773 -29.00 -31.19 -33.06
N ASP A 774 -28.29 -31.39 -34.16
CA ASP A 774 -27.98 -30.38 -35.18
C ASP A 774 -27.33 -29.04 -34.70
N GLY A 775 -26.73 -28.98 -33.50
CA GLY A 775 -25.85 -27.87 -33.08
C GLY A 775 -26.50 -26.61 -32.46
N SER A 776 -27.55 -26.72 -31.63
CA SER A 776 -28.17 -25.58 -30.89
C SER A 776 -28.13 -25.69 -29.34
N PRO A 777 -28.16 -24.56 -28.57
CA PRO A 777 -27.86 -24.48 -27.11
C PRO A 777 -29.05 -24.67 -26.14
N LEU A 778 -28.74 -24.62 -24.84
CA LEU A 778 -29.54 -25.11 -23.71
C LEU A 778 -29.74 -24.14 -22.56
N ASN A 779 -30.95 -24.13 -21.99
CA ASN A 779 -31.29 -23.26 -20.87
C ASN A 779 -31.10 -23.97 -19.52
N PRO A 780 -30.22 -23.48 -18.62
CA PRO A 780 -30.10 -23.97 -17.26
C PRO A 780 -31.24 -23.43 -16.36
N TYR A 781 -31.49 -24.10 -15.24
CA TYR A 781 -32.25 -23.49 -14.14
C TYR A 781 -31.42 -22.38 -13.50
N VAL A 782 -31.99 -21.18 -13.40
CA VAL A 782 -31.38 -20.01 -12.79
C VAL A 782 -32.23 -19.55 -11.62
N ALA A 783 -31.58 -19.26 -10.49
CA ALA A 783 -32.18 -18.60 -9.34
C ALA A 783 -31.28 -17.44 -8.91
N VAL A 784 -31.89 -16.36 -8.43
CA VAL A 784 -31.19 -15.25 -7.79
C VAL A 784 -31.29 -15.45 -6.29
N ILE A 785 -30.16 -15.39 -5.61
CA ILE A 785 -30.10 -15.42 -4.15
C ILE A 785 -29.82 -14.01 -3.67
N THR A 786 -30.73 -13.48 -2.85
CA THR A 786 -30.53 -12.21 -2.16
C THR A 786 -29.84 -12.49 -0.84
N VAL A 787 -28.71 -11.84 -0.61
CA VAL A 787 -27.94 -11.96 0.63
C VAL A 787 -28.04 -10.64 1.37
N THR A 788 -28.40 -10.70 2.64
CA THR A 788 -28.50 -9.52 3.50
C THR A 788 -27.78 -9.79 4.81
N VAL A 789 -27.07 -8.79 5.31
CA VAL A 789 -26.41 -8.85 6.61
C VAL A 789 -26.95 -7.72 7.49
N PHE A 790 -27.25 -8.06 8.74
CA PHE A 790 -27.82 -7.15 9.74
C PHE A 790 -26.98 -7.15 11.01
#